data_AF-A0A662Y7M8-F1
#
_entry.id   AF-A0A662Y7M8-F1
#
_cell.length_a   1.000
_cell.length_b   1.000
_cell.length_c   1.000
_cell.angle_alpha   90.00
_cell.angle_beta   90.00
_cell.angle_gamma   90.00
#
_symmetry.space_group_name_H-M   'P 1'
#
loop_
_entity.id
_entity.type
_entity.pdbx_description
1 polymer ?
#
loop_
_entity_poly.entity_id
_entity_poly.type
_entity_poly.pdbx_seq_one_letter_code
_entity_poly.pdbx_strand_id
1 'polypeptide(L)'
;MEDAVSHFESWKNFAAWDREMLACWLKGGVVYDEIQQAAVLACHPLIDAAPYAGPRLCLSGSELAAPRCPITFHCGSRPRLVDPEVFEQLADRFPSVYDTRAPVPNTSHLMVFEDPAASTAAILADLEELIEPFQPIQARLFVRVTIGFSNQGAMAQLATGAARRPLLQLLRSKSGQLWEVCIGLEVHAQVLSRSKLMSGAAASTLSSARPNRQVSFFDAALPGTLPVINRECVRQAIRTSLAVDSTVHPRSLFERKHYFYCDLPLGYQLTQQRAPVATGGALHFDLPTSAVVSEHGAVGDEDHDVTFDASKYKSRKEKNEALRRWKAKHTAKPQEEVGAVVHSLKWRVRITRIQIEQDSGMIRCLDAKLRRSCADVVACSLSGKSIHDLEEDSTVVDLNRAGTALLEIVMEPDLRSPVEAGQVMRQLQHLLRHLEVCDGNMEEGSMRCDLNVSVRPTHLGVDADVETLHRALTTATASPFGERVEVKNMNSIRNMMKAAEFEAKRQIALIEEEGGEVHRETRSFDAATGETKRMRSKEGAKDYRFFPEPDLPPLVVAEELIQELGASLPELPIALKERLCATYSLTPYESSVLVNEPGAAQYFEAIASQASRPSKMVVNWVLNDLFGHLKAMNGDIASCPVDAEELGALIDLIVDGTISGKIAKDVLELMFYENADKKTPLVLVEEKDWKQIQDAEEIRALCRAKAKKNLEAYWKGKTQLFGFFIGQVMKRCGGRVHPELANAIMQEILDAEKKQ
;
A
#
# COMPACT_ATOMS: atom_id res chain seq x y z
N MET A 1 -15.33 51.09 13.29
CA MET A 1 -13.92 51.40 12.96
C MET A 1 -13.04 51.17 14.19
N GLU A 2 -13.43 51.65 15.37
CA GLU A 2 -12.74 51.32 16.64
C GLU A 2 -12.83 49.82 17.03
N ASP A 3 -13.93 49.11 16.75
CA ASP A 3 -13.98 47.64 16.94
C ASP A 3 -13.11 46.86 15.94
N ALA A 4 -12.80 47.45 14.78
CA ALA A 4 -11.86 46.85 13.83
C ALA A 4 -10.41 47.11 14.26
N VAL A 5 -10.12 48.30 14.79
CA VAL A 5 -8.82 48.64 15.38
C VAL A 5 -8.53 47.75 16.60
N SER A 6 -9.51 47.52 17.49
CA SER A 6 -9.38 46.56 18.61
C SER A 6 -9.17 45.12 18.14
N HIS A 7 -9.69 44.74 16.98
CA HIS A 7 -9.45 43.43 16.37
C HIS A 7 -8.00 43.31 15.84
N PHE A 8 -7.47 44.38 15.24
CA PHE A 8 -6.12 44.42 14.67
C PHE A 8 -5.00 44.60 15.71
N GLU A 9 -5.23 45.32 16.81
CA GLU A 9 -4.22 45.49 17.89
C GLU A 9 -3.94 44.20 18.68
N SER A 10 -4.83 43.20 18.58
CA SER A 10 -4.66 41.89 19.24
C SER A 10 -3.73 40.92 18.51
N TRP A 11 -3.41 41.17 17.24
CA TRP A 11 -2.48 40.36 16.43
C TRP A 11 -1.02 40.80 16.64
N LYS A 12 -0.54 40.74 17.88
CA LYS A 12 0.90 40.65 18.13
C LYS A 12 1.38 39.31 17.58
N ASN A 13 2.11 39.30 16.45
CA ASN A 13 3.25 38.40 16.19
C ASN A 13 3.82 38.45 14.75
N PHE A 14 3.73 39.56 14.03
CA PHE A 14 4.59 39.72 12.83
C PHE A 14 6.08 39.85 13.23
N ALA A 15 6.35 40.40 14.40
CA ALA A 15 7.70 40.57 14.96
C ALA A 15 8.29 39.30 15.62
N ALA A 16 7.56 38.18 15.68
CA ALA A 16 8.00 36.94 16.33
C ALA A 16 8.40 35.84 15.34
N TRP A 17 8.40 36.14 14.03
CA TRP A 17 8.82 35.19 13.01
C TRP A 17 10.34 35.24 12.88
N ASP A 18 11.00 34.09 13.07
CA ASP A 18 12.43 34.00 12.81
C ASP A 18 12.73 34.13 11.30
N ARG A 19 13.98 34.47 11.00
CA ARG A 19 14.48 34.72 9.63
C ARG A 19 14.30 33.51 8.71
N GLU A 20 14.28 32.29 9.24
CA GLU A 20 14.13 31.06 8.46
C GLU A 20 12.67 30.82 8.05
N MET A 21 11.72 31.17 8.91
CA MET A 21 10.29 31.12 8.61
C MET A 21 9.95 32.14 7.52
N LEU A 22 10.43 33.39 7.63
CA LEU A 22 10.17 34.44 6.64
C LEU A 22 10.84 34.14 5.28
N ALA A 23 12.06 33.59 5.28
CA ALA A 23 12.77 33.19 4.06
C ALA A 23 12.11 32.00 3.35
N CYS A 24 11.53 31.05 4.09
CA CYS A 24 10.73 29.96 3.52
C CYS A 24 9.47 30.47 2.81
N TRP A 25 8.81 31.50 3.35
CA TRP A 25 7.62 32.12 2.76
C TRP A 25 7.94 32.92 1.49
N LEU A 26 9.03 33.69 1.48
CA LEU A 26 9.45 34.48 0.30
C LEU A 26 10.00 33.61 -0.84
N LYS A 27 10.72 32.52 -0.54
CA LYS A 27 11.15 31.53 -1.55
C LYS A 27 9.98 30.81 -2.23
N GLY A 28 8.85 30.66 -1.54
CA GLY A 28 7.64 30.07 -2.11
C GLY A 28 6.85 31.02 -3.03
N GLY A 29 7.18 32.32 -3.03
CA GLY A 29 6.49 33.33 -3.83
C GLY A 29 7.09 33.57 -5.21
N VAL A 30 8.36 33.24 -5.45
CA VAL A 30 9.02 33.54 -6.73
C VAL A 30 8.83 32.38 -7.71
N VAL A 31 8.05 32.60 -8.78
CA VAL A 31 7.78 31.64 -9.84
C VAL A 31 8.46 32.11 -11.13
N TYR A 32 9.24 31.24 -11.76
CA TYR A 32 9.91 31.53 -13.03
C TYR A 32 9.05 30.99 -14.19
N ASP A 33 8.68 31.86 -15.13
CA ASP A 33 7.97 31.48 -16.35
C ASP A 33 8.98 31.10 -17.43
N GLU A 34 9.07 29.80 -17.75
CA GLU A 34 10.00 29.28 -18.75
C GLU A 34 9.61 29.65 -20.19
N ILE A 35 8.34 29.96 -20.47
CA ILE A 35 7.84 30.32 -21.79
C ILE A 35 8.22 31.77 -22.13
N GLN A 36 8.23 32.65 -21.13
CA GLN A 36 8.58 34.07 -21.30
C GLN A 36 9.96 34.46 -20.76
N GLN A 37 10.68 33.53 -20.09
CA GLN A 37 12.00 33.74 -19.50
C GLN A 37 12.03 34.89 -18.47
N ALA A 38 11.08 34.94 -17.52
CA ALA A 38 10.98 35.99 -16.50
C ALA A 38 10.57 35.44 -15.12
N ALA A 39 10.85 36.20 -14.05
CA ALA A 39 10.49 35.83 -12.69
C ALA A 39 9.36 36.70 -12.12
N VAL A 40 8.38 36.06 -11.48
CA VAL A 40 7.18 36.69 -10.91
C VAL A 40 7.14 36.42 -9.41
N LEU A 41 6.80 37.41 -8.58
CA LEU A 41 6.67 37.23 -7.14
C LEU A 41 5.18 37.26 -6.74
N ALA A 42 4.71 36.16 -6.17
CA ALA A 42 3.36 35.95 -5.67
C ALA A 42 3.34 36.13 -4.14
N CYS A 43 2.56 37.09 -3.66
CA CYS A 43 2.30 37.26 -2.24
C CYS A 43 1.08 36.41 -1.82
N HIS A 44 1.35 35.29 -1.13
CA HIS A 44 0.48 34.35 -0.38
C HIS A 44 -0.87 33.83 -0.97
N PRO A 45 -1.10 32.49 -1.04
CA PRO A 45 -2.29 31.84 -1.62
C PRO A 45 -3.52 31.64 -0.69
N LEU A 46 -3.81 32.59 0.22
CA LEU A 46 -5.23 32.79 0.58
C LEU A 46 -5.93 33.61 -0.52
N ILE A 47 -5.18 33.97 -1.56
CA ILE A 47 -5.63 34.59 -2.77
C ILE A 47 -5.49 33.55 -3.88
N ASP A 48 -6.64 32.97 -4.20
CA ASP A 48 -6.90 32.21 -5.40
C ASP A 48 -6.65 33.10 -6.64
N ALA A 49 -5.64 32.79 -7.45
CA ALA A 49 -5.36 33.49 -8.71
C ALA A 49 -5.59 32.60 -9.94
N ALA A 50 -6.42 31.56 -9.81
CA ALA A 50 -6.88 30.78 -10.96
C ALA A 50 -8.30 31.15 -11.46
N PRO A 51 -9.27 31.61 -10.65
CA PRO A 51 -10.62 31.88 -11.16
C PRO A 51 -10.96 33.36 -11.40
N TYR A 52 -10.14 34.32 -10.98
CA TYR A 52 -10.49 35.76 -11.02
C TYR A 52 -9.55 36.66 -11.83
N ALA A 53 -8.54 36.11 -12.51
CA ALA A 53 -7.81 36.88 -13.51
C ALA A 53 -8.71 37.05 -14.74
N GLY A 54 -9.19 38.27 -14.97
CA GLY A 54 -9.62 38.70 -16.30
C GLY A 54 -8.48 38.53 -17.33
N PRO A 55 -8.69 38.93 -18.59
CA PRO A 55 -7.74 38.65 -19.67
C PRO A 55 -6.32 39.06 -19.26
N ARG A 56 -5.41 38.09 -19.37
CA ARG A 56 -3.97 38.18 -19.05
C ARG A 56 -3.41 39.51 -19.52
N LEU A 57 -2.72 40.24 -18.63
CA LEU A 57 -2.07 41.50 -18.98
C LEU A 57 -0.89 41.17 -19.93
N CYS A 58 -1.05 41.48 -21.22
CA CYS A 58 0.02 41.32 -22.20
C CYS A 58 0.87 42.60 -22.21
N LEU A 59 2.16 42.49 -21.90
CA LEU A 59 3.11 43.59 -22.09
C LEU A 59 3.20 43.94 -23.57
N SER A 60 3.27 45.23 -23.86
CA SER A 60 3.42 45.74 -25.22
C SER A 60 4.84 45.45 -25.75
N GLY A 61 4.98 45.34 -27.08
CA GLY A 61 6.28 45.10 -27.71
C GLY A 61 7.32 46.19 -27.43
N SER A 62 6.89 47.41 -27.07
CA SER A 62 7.76 48.51 -26.63
C SER A 62 8.29 48.32 -25.20
N GLU A 63 7.51 47.70 -24.32
CA GLU A 63 7.91 47.40 -22.93
C GLU A 63 8.94 46.26 -22.89
N LEU A 64 8.83 45.30 -23.82
CA LEU A 64 9.83 44.24 -24.00
C LEU A 64 11.16 44.72 -24.60
N ALA A 65 11.19 45.93 -25.18
CA ALA A 65 12.35 46.45 -25.93
C ALA A 65 13.17 47.50 -25.17
N ALA A 66 12.77 47.90 -23.96
CA ALA A 66 13.48 48.90 -23.17
C ALA A 66 14.79 48.34 -22.57
N PRO A 67 15.88 49.13 -22.46
CA PRO A 67 17.13 48.69 -21.86
C PRO A 67 16.92 48.44 -20.36
N ARG A 68 17.16 47.18 -19.97
CA ARG A 68 16.81 46.54 -18.69
C ARG A 68 17.35 47.27 -17.46
N CYS A 69 16.45 47.83 -16.64
CA CYS A 69 16.18 47.45 -15.24
C CYS A 69 15.27 48.51 -14.55
N PRO A 70 13.93 48.43 -14.67
CA PRO A 70 13.04 48.99 -13.63
C PRO A 70 11.93 48.02 -13.18
N ILE A 71 11.70 47.94 -11.86
CA ILE A 71 10.62 47.18 -11.23
C ILE A 71 9.34 48.03 -11.30
N THR A 72 8.32 47.53 -11.99
CA THR A 72 7.02 48.23 -12.12
C THR A 72 5.96 47.59 -11.22
N PHE A 73 5.30 48.40 -10.40
CA PHE A 73 4.24 47.98 -9.48
C PHE A 73 2.85 48.20 -10.07
N HIS A 74 2.04 47.15 -10.09
CA HIS A 74 0.62 47.23 -10.43
C HIS A 74 -0.24 47.08 -9.18
N CYS A 75 -0.69 48.21 -8.61
CA CYS A 75 -1.70 48.20 -7.56
C CYS A 75 -3.04 47.70 -8.15
N GLY A 76 -3.80 46.89 -7.42
CA GLY A 76 -5.13 46.43 -7.83
C GLY A 76 -6.23 47.03 -6.94
N SER A 77 -7.48 46.97 -7.39
CA SER A 77 -8.59 47.72 -6.77
C SER A 77 -9.16 47.14 -5.45
N ARG A 78 -8.46 46.23 -4.76
CA ARG A 78 -8.96 45.60 -3.52
C ARG A 78 -8.40 46.32 -2.26
N PRO A 79 -9.25 46.83 -1.36
CA PRO A 79 -8.85 47.87 -0.39
C PRO A 79 -8.21 47.32 0.90
N ARG A 80 -7.53 46.17 0.87
CA ARG A 80 -7.07 45.49 2.11
C ARG A 80 -5.69 44.83 2.05
N LEU A 81 -4.90 45.03 1.00
CA LEU A 81 -3.64 44.29 0.86
C LEU A 81 -2.36 45.11 0.82
N VAL A 82 -2.37 46.40 0.50
CA VAL A 82 -1.16 47.23 0.47
C VAL A 82 -1.51 48.71 0.64
N ASP A 83 -0.70 49.46 1.39
CA ASP A 83 -0.76 50.93 1.47
C ASP A 83 0.02 51.54 0.29
N PRO A 84 -0.64 52.17 -0.71
CA PRO A 84 0.01 52.69 -1.91
C PRO A 84 1.09 53.74 -1.63
N GLU A 85 0.96 54.49 -0.53
CA GLU A 85 1.88 55.56 -0.16
C GLU A 85 3.33 55.07 0.00
N VAL A 86 3.53 53.84 0.47
CA VAL A 86 4.88 53.28 0.69
C VAL A 86 5.63 53.04 -0.62
N PHE A 87 4.91 52.62 -1.67
CA PHE A 87 5.51 52.33 -2.97
C PHE A 87 5.66 53.57 -3.84
N GLU A 88 4.75 54.53 -3.69
CA GLU A 88 4.91 55.87 -4.27
C GLU A 88 6.14 56.57 -3.69
N GLN A 89 6.41 56.45 -2.38
CA GLN A 89 7.63 56.98 -1.75
C GLN A 89 8.93 56.32 -2.24
N LEU A 90 8.90 55.02 -2.56
CA LEU A 90 10.06 54.30 -3.12
C LEU A 90 10.32 54.68 -4.58
N ALA A 91 9.26 54.85 -5.38
CA ALA A 91 9.36 55.37 -6.75
C ALA A 91 9.89 56.80 -6.79
N ASP A 92 9.44 57.67 -5.87
CA ASP A 92 9.95 59.03 -5.74
C ASP A 92 11.43 59.07 -5.32
N ARG A 93 11.86 58.13 -4.47
CA ARG A 93 13.22 58.10 -3.92
C ARG A 93 14.25 57.41 -4.84
N PHE A 94 13.82 56.41 -5.62
CA PHE A 94 14.68 55.72 -6.60
C PHE A 94 13.99 55.56 -7.96
N PRO A 95 13.76 56.68 -8.68
CA PRO A 95 12.93 56.72 -9.91
C PRO A 95 13.56 56.02 -11.11
N SER A 96 14.85 55.67 -11.05
CA SER A 96 15.53 54.86 -12.06
C SER A 96 15.38 53.35 -11.84
N VAL A 97 14.77 52.95 -10.71
CA VAL A 97 14.67 51.55 -10.26
C VAL A 97 13.21 51.13 -10.06
N TYR A 98 12.34 52.02 -9.60
CA TYR A 98 10.93 51.72 -9.30
C TYR A 98 9.97 52.64 -10.08
N ASP A 99 8.92 52.05 -10.65
CA ASP A 99 7.82 52.75 -11.33
C ASP A 99 6.46 52.25 -10.81
N THR A 100 5.47 53.12 -10.67
CA THR A 100 4.13 52.78 -10.13
C THR A 100 3.04 53.11 -11.14
N ARG A 101 2.05 52.21 -11.30
CA ARG A 101 0.92 52.42 -12.22
C ARG A 101 -0.44 52.43 -11.52
N ALA A 102 -1.38 53.15 -12.16
CA ALA A 102 -2.74 53.29 -11.67
C ALA A 102 -3.48 51.94 -11.56
N PRO A 103 -4.42 51.80 -10.60
CA PRO A 103 -5.06 50.53 -10.34
C PRO A 103 -5.93 50.02 -11.48
N VAL A 104 -5.81 48.74 -11.82
CA VAL A 104 -6.70 48.08 -12.78
C VAL A 104 -7.90 47.47 -12.03
N PRO A 105 -9.16 47.73 -12.46
CA PRO A 105 -10.33 47.19 -11.78
C PRO A 105 -10.38 45.66 -11.81
N ASN A 106 -10.71 45.03 -10.68
CA ASN A 106 -10.95 43.58 -10.54
C ASN A 106 -9.73 42.65 -10.72
N THR A 107 -8.50 43.13 -10.56
CA THR A 107 -7.28 42.29 -10.64
C THR A 107 -6.52 42.18 -9.32
N SER A 108 -5.86 41.03 -9.11
CA SER A 108 -4.85 40.81 -8.06
C SER A 108 -3.48 41.30 -8.55
N HIS A 109 -2.68 41.88 -7.66
CA HIS A 109 -1.50 42.70 -7.98
C HIS A 109 -0.36 41.85 -8.57
N LEU A 110 0.46 42.44 -9.46
CA LEU A 110 1.60 41.76 -10.11
C LEU A 110 2.88 42.59 -9.88
N MET A 111 3.94 41.93 -9.42
CA MET A 111 5.32 42.44 -9.48
C MET A 111 6.12 41.57 -10.45
N VAL A 112 6.84 42.22 -11.38
CA VAL A 112 7.64 41.55 -12.41
C VAL A 112 9.12 41.85 -12.14
N PHE A 113 9.95 40.79 -12.09
CA PHE A 113 11.39 40.89 -11.89
C PHE A 113 12.15 40.32 -13.09
N GLU A 114 13.17 41.04 -13.55
CA GLU A 114 14.00 40.61 -14.69
C GLU A 114 15.16 39.67 -14.29
N ASP A 115 15.71 39.80 -13.07
CA ASP A 115 16.68 38.85 -12.49
C ASP A 115 16.33 38.58 -11.01
N PRO A 116 15.69 37.44 -10.70
CA PRO A 116 15.18 37.16 -9.36
C PRO A 116 16.28 37.05 -8.30
N ALA A 117 17.50 36.64 -8.64
CA ALA A 117 18.56 36.47 -7.66
C ALA A 117 19.21 37.81 -7.28
N ALA A 118 19.51 38.64 -8.28
CA ALA A 118 20.08 39.98 -8.06
C ALA A 118 19.06 40.96 -7.47
N SER A 119 17.80 40.90 -7.93
CA SER A 119 16.71 41.78 -7.45
C SER A 119 16.31 41.46 -6.02
N THR A 120 16.27 40.17 -5.64
CA THR A 120 16.00 39.77 -4.25
C THR A 120 17.12 40.25 -3.32
N ALA A 121 18.38 40.19 -3.75
CA ALA A 121 19.52 40.67 -2.95
C ALA A 121 19.51 42.19 -2.77
N ALA A 122 19.15 42.96 -3.80
CA ALA A 122 19.02 44.41 -3.72
C ALA A 122 17.85 44.83 -2.81
N ILE A 123 16.68 44.20 -2.96
CA ILE A 123 15.49 44.45 -2.12
C ILE A 123 15.79 44.13 -0.65
N LEU A 124 16.50 43.02 -0.38
CA LEU A 124 16.91 42.67 0.98
C LEU A 124 17.94 43.65 1.54
N ALA A 125 18.86 44.18 0.73
CA ALA A 125 19.83 45.19 1.14
C ALA A 125 19.16 46.55 1.45
N ASP A 126 18.20 46.98 0.63
CA ASP A 126 17.46 48.22 0.82
C ASP A 126 16.53 48.15 2.06
N LEU A 127 15.96 46.96 2.33
CA LEU A 127 15.19 46.68 3.56
C LEU A 127 16.08 46.59 4.81
N GLU A 128 17.32 46.10 4.67
CA GLU A 128 18.32 46.11 5.76
C GLU A 128 18.80 47.52 6.11
N GLU A 129 18.78 48.47 5.17
CA GLU A 129 19.10 49.88 5.43
C GLU A 129 17.96 50.63 6.17
N LEU A 130 16.71 50.14 6.02
CA LEU A 130 15.51 50.73 6.65
C LEU A 130 15.25 50.25 8.09
N ILE A 131 15.93 49.19 8.56
CA ILE A 131 15.70 48.56 9.87
C ILE A 131 17.03 48.48 10.64
N GLU A 132 17.19 49.27 11.71
CA GLU A 132 18.42 49.30 12.54
C GLU A 132 18.87 47.92 13.08
N PRO A 133 20.17 47.70 13.37
CA PRO A 133 20.83 46.41 13.16
C PRO A 133 20.93 45.51 14.42
N PHE A 134 20.81 44.19 14.22
CA PHE A 134 21.28 43.16 15.17
C PHE A 134 22.09 42.07 14.43
N GLN A 135 23.23 41.68 15.02
CA GLN A 135 24.34 40.96 14.36
C GLN A 135 24.14 39.45 14.11
N PRO A 136 24.84 38.86 13.10
CA PRO A 136 24.63 37.49 12.64
C PRO A 136 25.49 36.42 13.35
N ILE A 137 24.95 35.21 13.53
CA ILE A 137 25.72 33.98 13.81
C ILE A 137 25.82 33.17 12.51
N GLN A 138 27.05 32.82 12.12
CA GLN A 138 27.39 32.07 10.92
C GLN A 138 27.10 30.57 11.07
N ALA A 139 26.39 29.97 10.10
CA ALA A 139 26.41 28.53 9.87
C ALA A 139 26.49 28.23 8.35
N ARG A 140 27.48 27.42 7.98
CA ARG A 140 27.83 27.02 6.61
C ARG A 140 26.79 26.03 6.06
N LEU A 141 26.11 26.40 4.97
CA LEU A 141 25.17 25.55 4.23
C LEU A 141 25.91 24.80 3.11
N PHE A 142 25.88 23.46 3.13
CA PHE A 142 26.10 22.62 1.95
C PHE A 142 24.75 22.42 1.26
N VAL A 143 24.58 22.94 0.04
CA VAL A 143 23.35 22.80 -0.76
C VAL A 143 23.49 21.61 -1.71
N ARG A 144 22.59 20.63 -1.58
CA ARG A 144 22.26 19.66 -2.64
C ARG A 144 20.81 19.93 -3.04
N VAL A 145 20.61 20.33 -4.29
CA VAL A 145 19.34 20.84 -4.83
C VAL A 145 18.34 19.69 -5.03
N THR A 146 17.17 19.80 -4.39
CA THR A 146 15.99 18.95 -4.62
C THR A 146 14.84 19.84 -5.07
N ILE A 147 14.27 19.55 -6.23
CA ILE A 147 13.18 20.31 -6.89
C ILE A 147 11.84 19.82 -6.30
N GLY A 148 11.06 20.73 -5.70
CA GLY A 148 9.74 20.46 -5.13
C GLY A 148 8.60 20.93 -6.03
N PHE A 149 7.52 20.14 -6.13
CA PHE A 149 6.27 20.51 -6.80
C PHE A 149 5.13 20.62 -5.77
N SER A 150 4.34 21.69 -5.84
CA SER A 150 3.22 22.02 -4.93
C SER A 150 1.86 21.49 -5.42
N ASN A 151 1.02 21.11 -4.45
CA ASN A 151 -0.32 20.56 -4.60
C ASN A 151 -1.38 21.60 -5.04
N GLN A 152 -2.12 21.26 -6.10
CA GLN A 152 -3.55 21.51 -6.41
C GLN A 152 -3.70 21.91 -7.89
N GLY A 153 -4.27 21.01 -8.67
CA GLY A 153 -4.52 21.19 -10.11
C GLY A 153 -3.43 20.62 -11.02
N ALA A 154 -3.07 19.34 -10.87
CA ALA A 154 -2.15 18.66 -11.79
C ALA A 154 -2.70 17.31 -12.25
N MET A 155 -3.72 17.35 -13.11
CA MET A 155 -4.02 16.24 -14.05
C MET A 155 -3.32 16.45 -15.41
N ALA A 156 -2.48 17.48 -15.54
CA ALA A 156 -1.67 17.71 -16.72
C ALA A 156 -0.25 18.10 -16.28
N GLN A 157 0.75 17.52 -16.94
CA GLN A 157 2.18 17.80 -16.82
C GLN A 157 2.91 17.19 -15.62
N LEU A 158 3.23 15.90 -15.74
CA LEU A 158 4.47 15.28 -15.24
C LEU A 158 4.70 13.99 -16.05
N ALA A 159 4.95 14.13 -17.35
CA ALA A 159 5.23 13.02 -18.27
C ALA A 159 6.54 13.21 -19.07
N THR A 160 7.44 14.08 -18.61
CA THR A 160 8.70 14.37 -19.30
C THR A 160 9.89 13.92 -18.46
N GLY A 161 10.11 12.60 -18.37
CA GLY A 161 11.37 12.07 -17.85
C GLY A 161 11.36 10.65 -17.26
N ALA A 162 10.20 10.05 -17.00
CA ALA A 162 10.14 8.68 -16.52
C ALA A 162 10.28 7.68 -17.68
N ALA A 163 11.08 6.63 -17.50
CA ALA A 163 11.16 5.49 -18.41
C ALA A 163 9.76 5.05 -18.86
N ARG A 164 9.61 4.79 -20.18
CA ARG A 164 8.33 4.48 -20.85
C ARG A 164 7.55 3.44 -20.04
N ARG A 165 6.43 3.84 -19.41
CA ARG A 165 5.50 2.90 -18.79
C ARG A 165 4.82 2.06 -19.88
N PRO A 166 4.88 0.72 -19.85
CA PRO A 166 4.05 -0.12 -20.70
C PRO A 166 2.59 0.18 -20.42
N LEU A 167 1.77 0.21 -21.47
CA LEU A 167 0.32 0.30 -21.34
C LEU A 167 -0.18 -1.06 -20.85
N LEU A 168 -0.44 -1.16 -19.55
CA LEU A 168 -0.75 -2.42 -18.90
C LEU A 168 -2.18 -2.89 -19.21
N GLN A 169 -3.15 -1.97 -19.25
CA GLN A 169 -4.55 -2.29 -19.49
C GLN A 169 -5.32 -1.06 -19.99
N LEU A 170 -5.80 -1.09 -21.23
CA LEU A 170 -6.78 -0.16 -21.76
C LEU A 170 -8.14 -0.86 -21.81
N LEU A 171 -9.21 -0.12 -21.54
CA LEU A 171 -10.57 -0.64 -21.68
C LEU A 171 -11.08 -0.33 -23.08
N ARG A 172 -11.64 -1.35 -23.73
CA ARG A 172 -12.32 -1.19 -25.03
C ARG A 172 -13.81 -0.94 -24.79
N SER A 173 -14.33 0.12 -25.36
CA SER A 173 -15.77 0.39 -25.37
C SER A 173 -16.47 -0.34 -26.52
N LYS A 174 -17.81 -0.34 -26.53
CA LYS A 174 -18.60 -0.96 -27.60
C LYS A 174 -18.37 -0.31 -28.96
N SER A 175 -18.03 0.98 -28.99
CA SER A 175 -17.67 1.71 -30.22
C SER A 175 -16.30 1.30 -30.78
N GLY A 176 -15.52 0.50 -30.04
CA GLY A 176 -14.17 0.09 -30.41
C GLY A 176 -13.09 1.09 -30.01
N GLN A 177 -13.45 2.18 -29.34
CA GLN A 177 -12.55 3.17 -28.78
C GLN A 177 -11.84 2.63 -27.53
N LEU A 178 -10.58 3.02 -27.35
CA LEU A 178 -9.79 2.67 -26.18
C LEU A 178 -9.86 3.78 -25.11
N TRP A 179 -9.85 3.34 -23.85
CA TRP A 179 -9.97 4.18 -22.67
C TRP A 179 -8.85 3.87 -21.68
N GLU A 180 -8.28 4.93 -21.11
CA GLU A 180 -7.35 4.83 -20.00
C GLU A 180 -8.10 5.06 -18.68
N VAL A 181 -7.82 4.21 -17.70
CA VAL A 181 -8.36 4.33 -16.34
C VAL A 181 -7.30 4.96 -15.46
N CYS A 182 -7.71 5.81 -14.54
CA CYS A 182 -6.89 6.34 -13.47
C CYS A 182 -7.49 5.97 -12.12
N ILE A 183 -6.65 5.40 -11.26
CA ILE A 183 -7.04 4.93 -9.93
C ILE A 183 -6.19 5.66 -8.88
N GLY A 184 -6.85 6.20 -7.86
CA GLY A 184 -6.23 6.71 -6.64
C GLY A 184 -6.70 5.90 -5.43
N LEU A 185 -5.80 5.69 -4.46
CA LEU A 185 -6.08 4.94 -3.24
C LEU A 185 -5.91 5.84 -2.02
N GLU A 186 -6.87 5.76 -1.10
CA GLU A 186 -6.83 6.37 0.22
C GLU A 186 -6.98 5.27 1.25
N VAL A 187 -5.90 4.98 1.98
CA VAL A 187 -5.81 3.82 2.85
C VAL A 187 -5.85 4.27 4.30
N HIS A 188 -6.77 3.72 5.08
CA HIS A 188 -6.83 3.90 6.53
C HIS A 188 -6.33 2.64 7.20
N ALA A 189 -5.20 2.73 7.91
CA ALA A 189 -4.61 1.62 8.65
C ALA A 189 -4.71 1.89 10.16
N GLN A 190 -5.31 0.97 10.91
CA GLN A 190 -5.39 1.04 12.35
C GLN A 190 -4.03 0.77 13.00
N VAL A 191 -3.61 1.71 13.85
CA VAL A 191 -2.32 1.70 14.52
C VAL A 191 -2.36 0.75 15.72
N LEU A 192 -1.49 -0.25 15.72
CA LEU A 192 -1.34 -1.21 16.81
C LEU A 192 -0.72 -0.53 18.03
N SER A 193 -1.55 -0.21 19.02
CA SER A 193 -1.14 0.52 20.21
C SER A 193 -1.87 -0.02 21.45
N ARG A 194 -1.32 0.24 22.65
CA ARG A 194 -1.95 -0.22 23.91
C ARG A 194 -3.14 0.66 24.30
N SER A 195 -3.05 1.95 24.03
CA SER A 195 -4.07 2.96 24.33
C SER A 195 -4.47 3.72 23.06
N LYS A 196 -5.63 4.35 23.08
CA LYS A 196 -6.16 5.15 21.96
C LYS A 196 -5.31 6.38 21.64
N LEU A 197 -5.64 7.09 20.56
CA LEU A 197 -4.84 8.20 20.05
C LEU A 197 -4.76 9.37 21.03
N MET A 198 -5.90 9.71 21.65
CA MET A 198 -6.05 10.90 22.50
C MET A 198 -6.50 10.56 23.94
N SER A 199 -6.56 9.28 24.30
CA SER A 199 -7.04 8.85 25.60
C SER A 199 -6.35 7.58 26.10
N GLY A 200 -6.36 7.37 27.42
CA GLY A 200 -5.77 6.19 28.07
C GLY A 200 -6.61 4.92 27.98
N ALA A 201 -7.77 4.94 27.31
CA ALA A 201 -8.57 3.74 27.10
C ALA A 201 -7.82 2.75 26.18
N ALA A 202 -8.04 1.46 26.40
CA ALA A 202 -7.43 0.42 25.57
C ALA A 202 -7.83 0.62 24.09
N ALA A 203 -6.84 0.60 23.20
CA ALA A 203 -7.13 0.60 21.76
C ALA A 203 -7.79 -0.73 21.38
N SER A 204 -8.83 -0.66 20.57
CA SER A 204 -9.65 -1.82 20.22
C SER A 204 -8.91 -2.78 19.29
N THR A 205 -8.18 -3.76 19.84
CA THR A 205 -7.62 -4.91 19.10
C THR A 205 -8.38 -6.21 19.34
N LEU A 206 -9.49 -6.16 20.07
CA LEU A 206 -10.26 -7.35 20.43
C LEU A 206 -11.69 -7.23 19.90
N SER A 207 -11.98 -7.95 18.80
CA SER A 207 -13.34 -8.20 18.30
C SER A 207 -14.29 -8.76 19.37
N SER A 208 -13.74 -9.28 20.48
CA SER A 208 -14.45 -9.89 21.61
C SER A 208 -14.78 -8.94 22.77
N ALA A 209 -14.38 -7.67 22.73
CA ALA A 209 -14.68 -6.73 23.81
C ALA A 209 -16.21 -6.46 23.91
N ARG A 210 -16.75 -6.50 25.13
CA ARG A 210 -18.15 -6.12 25.39
C ARG A 210 -18.37 -4.66 24.97
N PRO A 211 -19.54 -4.30 24.40
CA PRO A 211 -19.81 -2.93 23.96
C PRO A 211 -19.56 -1.88 25.06
N ASN A 212 -19.01 -0.73 24.66
CA ASN A 212 -18.76 0.43 25.53
C ASN A 212 -17.93 0.12 26.81
N ARG A 213 -16.99 -0.83 26.76
CA ARG A 213 -16.05 -1.16 27.85
C ARG A 213 -14.64 -0.62 27.67
N GLN A 214 -14.30 -0.19 26.47
CA GLN A 214 -13.01 0.40 26.12
C GLN A 214 -13.22 1.87 25.78
N VAL A 215 -13.82 2.62 26.69
CA VAL A 215 -14.25 4.01 26.47
C VAL A 215 -13.83 4.85 27.67
N SER A 216 -13.07 5.91 27.43
CA SER A 216 -12.74 6.92 28.42
C SER A 216 -13.77 8.04 28.45
N PHE A 217 -13.68 8.93 29.44
CA PHE A 217 -14.51 10.14 29.49
C PHE A 217 -14.31 11.05 28.27
N PHE A 218 -13.08 11.11 27.73
CA PHE A 218 -12.80 11.85 26.51
C PHE A 218 -13.46 11.21 25.29
N ASP A 219 -13.35 9.88 25.14
CA ASP A 219 -13.97 9.17 24.00
C ASP A 219 -15.50 9.28 24.01
N ALA A 220 -16.10 9.40 25.20
CA ALA A 220 -17.53 9.63 25.39
C ALA A 220 -17.93 11.11 25.27
N ALA A 221 -16.98 12.01 24.97
CA ALA A 221 -17.18 13.45 24.87
C ALA A 221 -17.83 14.09 26.12
N LEU A 222 -17.43 13.65 27.32
CA LEU A 222 -17.90 14.30 28.54
C LEU A 222 -17.37 15.74 28.63
N PRO A 223 -18.21 16.72 29.01
CA PRO A 223 -17.79 18.11 29.13
C PRO A 223 -16.58 18.28 30.05
N GLY A 224 -15.61 19.08 29.60
CA GLY A 224 -14.39 19.38 30.36
C GLY A 224 -13.24 18.39 30.19
N THR A 225 -13.34 17.44 29.25
CA THR A 225 -12.26 16.47 28.98
C THR A 225 -11.24 16.96 27.95
N LEU A 226 -9.97 16.74 28.30
CA LEU A 226 -8.69 16.91 27.60
C LEU A 226 -8.28 15.87 26.52
N PRO A 227 -7.96 16.16 25.24
CA PRO A 227 -7.19 15.20 24.43
C PRO A 227 -5.74 15.09 24.92
N VAL A 228 -5.19 13.87 24.99
CA VAL A 228 -3.77 13.62 25.30
C VAL A 228 -3.16 12.68 24.27
N ILE A 229 -2.24 13.20 23.46
CA ILE A 229 -1.66 12.46 22.33
C ILE A 229 -0.84 11.24 22.77
N ASN A 230 -1.02 10.14 22.05
CA ASN A 230 -0.28 8.91 22.23
C ASN A 230 1.06 8.93 21.47
N ARG A 231 2.17 8.85 22.20
CA ARG A 231 3.54 8.86 21.65
C ARG A 231 3.80 7.67 20.72
N GLU A 232 3.25 6.50 21.00
CA GLU A 232 3.48 5.32 20.17
C GLU A 232 2.83 5.46 18.80
N CYS A 233 1.62 6.05 18.74
CA CYS A 233 0.95 6.32 17.46
C CYS A 233 1.77 7.27 16.58
N VAL A 234 2.40 8.28 17.19
CA VAL A 234 3.33 9.19 16.48
C VAL A 234 4.58 8.46 16.00
N ARG A 235 5.20 7.61 16.85
CA ARG A 235 6.37 6.81 16.46
C ARG A 235 6.06 5.89 15.29
N GLN A 236 4.89 5.25 15.28
CA GLN A 236 4.47 4.38 14.17
C GLN A 236 4.17 5.15 12.88
N ALA A 237 3.61 6.36 12.97
CA ALA A 237 3.45 7.24 11.82
C ALA A 237 4.80 7.61 11.19
N ILE A 238 5.78 7.98 12.02
CA ILE A 238 7.14 8.32 11.57
C ILE A 238 7.85 7.09 10.97
N ARG A 239 7.79 5.92 11.62
CA ARG A 239 8.34 4.67 11.08
C ARG A 239 7.76 4.33 9.72
N THR A 240 6.45 4.41 9.58
CA THR A 240 5.76 4.18 8.30
C THR A 240 6.24 5.17 7.24
N SER A 241 6.36 6.45 7.61
CA SER A 241 6.81 7.51 6.70
C SER A 241 8.24 7.28 6.20
N LEU A 242 9.15 6.93 7.10
CA LEU A 242 10.54 6.61 6.74
C LEU A 242 10.63 5.35 5.87
N ALA A 243 9.81 4.34 6.13
CA ALA A 243 9.81 3.08 5.38
C ALA A 243 9.31 3.21 3.92
N VAL A 244 8.60 4.30 3.60
CA VAL A 244 8.13 4.60 2.23
C VAL A 244 8.83 5.82 1.65
N ASP A 245 9.98 6.21 2.21
CA ASP A 245 10.79 7.35 1.78
C ASP A 245 10.03 8.69 1.77
N SER A 246 9.02 8.86 2.64
CA SER A 246 8.32 10.14 2.82
C SER A 246 9.16 11.13 3.63
N THR A 247 8.97 12.42 3.37
CA THR A 247 9.59 13.50 4.15
C THR A 247 8.77 13.74 5.41
N VAL A 248 9.32 13.39 6.57
CA VAL A 248 8.71 13.67 7.88
C VAL A 248 8.84 15.16 8.19
N HIS A 249 7.75 15.78 8.59
CA HIS A 249 7.75 17.20 8.96
C HIS A 249 8.19 17.39 10.42
N PRO A 250 9.13 18.33 10.70
CA PRO A 250 9.56 18.61 12.08
C PRO A 250 8.42 19.22 12.92
N ARG A 251 7.39 19.77 12.26
CA ARG A 251 6.21 20.33 12.90
C ARG A 251 4.96 19.88 12.17
N SER A 252 3.99 19.37 12.93
CA SER A 252 2.69 18.91 12.45
C SER A 252 1.58 19.47 13.36
N LEU A 253 0.35 19.57 12.86
CA LEU A 253 -0.77 20.18 13.57
C LEU A 253 -2.01 19.30 13.48
N PHE A 254 -2.63 19.05 14.63
CA PHE A 254 -3.97 18.44 14.66
C PHE A 254 -5.03 19.49 14.38
N GLU A 255 -6.09 19.05 13.73
CA GLU A 255 -7.20 19.86 13.25
C GLU A 255 -8.51 19.13 13.51
N ARG A 256 -9.57 19.92 13.73
CA ARG A 256 -10.92 19.41 13.87
C ARG A 256 -11.61 19.36 12.52
N LYS A 257 -12.00 18.16 12.09
CA LYS A 257 -12.86 17.91 10.92
C LYS A 257 -14.29 17.75 11.40
N HIS A 258 -15.12 18.78 11.24
CA HIS A 258 -16.47 18.82 11.81
C HIS A 258 -17.49 18.10 10.95
N TYR A 259 -18.14 17.11 11.52
CA TYR A 259 -19.36 16.52 10.99
C TYR A 259 -20.12 15.83 12.12
N PHE A 260 -21.45 15.93 12.08
CA PHE A 260 -22.30 15.30 13.08
C PHE A 260 -22.69 13.91 12.60
N TYR A 261 -22.30 12.91 13.38
CA TYR A 261 -22.76 11.54 13.21
C TYR A 261 -22.79 10.84 14.57
N CYS A 262 -23.69 9.87 14.77
CA CYS A 262 -23.96 9.30 16.09
C CYS A 262 -22.80 8.46 16.65
N ASP A 263 -21.88 8.01 15.80
CA ASP A 263 -20.68 7.26 16.15
C ASP A 263 -19.48 8.17 16.50
N LEU A 264 -19.62 9.49 16.40
CA LEU A 264 -18.58 10.48 16.65
C LEU A 264 -19.02 11.46 17.76
N PRO A 265 -18.87 11.07 19.04
CA PRO A 265 -19.41 11.84 20.18
C PRO A 265 -18.91 13.29 20.25
N LEU A 266 -17.67 13.54 19.85
CA LEU A 266 -17.05 14.87 19.88
C LEU A 266 -17.72 15.86 18.89
N GLY A 267 -18.46 15.38 17.89
CA GLY A 267 -19.00 16.20 16.80
C GLY A 267 -17.94 16.69 15.79
N TYR A 268 -16.69 16.25 15.97
CA TYR A 268 -15.57 16.45 15.07
C TYR A 268 -14.58 15.29 15.21
N GLN A 269 -13.82 15.05 14.14
CA GLN A 269 -12.75 14.05 14.08
C GLN A 269 -11.41 14.79 14.16
N LEU A 270 -10.49 14.34 15.01
CA LEU A 270 -9.12 14.86 15.00
C LEU A 270 -8.33 14.24 13.85
N THR A 271 -7.70 15.10 13.04
CA THR A 271 -6.94 14.75 11.82
C THR A 271 -5.84 15.80 11.57
N GLN A 272 -5.07 15.70 10.47
CA GLN A 272 -3.95 16.59 10.14
C GLN A 272 -3.94 16.92 8.64
N GLN A 273 -4.99 17.55 8.13
CA GLN A 273 -5.15 17.77 6.69
C GLN A 273 -4.12 18.77 6.13
N ARG A 274 -3.90 19.89 6.82
CA ARG A 274 -3.00 20.97 6.33
C ARG A 274 -1.53 20.76 6.68
N ALA A 275 -1.25 20.20 7.85
CA ALA A 275 0.11 19.96 8.34
C ALA A 275 0.26 18.50 8.79
N PRO A 276 0.25 17.54 7.82
CA PRO A 276 0.37 16.12 8.11
C PRO A 276 1.72 15.76 8.73
N VAL A 277 1.87 14.53 9.23
CA VAL A 277 3.14 14.05 9.79
C VAL A 277 4.21 13.92 8.70
N ALA A 278 3.83 13.49 7.50
CA ALA A 278 4.75 13.39 6.38
C ALA A 278 4.08 13.65 5.04
N THR A 279 4.88 14.06 4.05
CA THR A 279 4.48 14.24 2.65
C THR A 279 5.48 13.59 1.69
N GLY A 280 5.02 13.32 0.47
CA GLY A 280 5.84 12.67 -0.54
C GLY A 280 6.13 11.20 -0.23
N GLY A 281 7.13 10.64 -0.90
CA GLY A 281 7.52 9.23 -0.80
C GLY A 281 6.95 8.38 -1.92
N ALA A 282 7.30 7.09 -1.90
CA ALA A 282 6.84 6.13 -2.89
C ALA A 282 6.82 4.71 -2.36
N LEU A 283 5.78 3.96 -2.72
CA LEU A 283 5.72 2.52 -2.48
C LEU A 283 6.12 1.78 -3.76
N HIS A 284 7.16 0.95 -3.66
CA HIS A 284 7.63 0.11 -4.75
C HIS A 284 6.89 -1.23 -4.75
N PHE A 285 6.52 -1.75 -5.92
CA PHE A 285 5.82 -3.03 -6.05
C PHE A 285 6.21 -3.76 -7.34
N ASP A 286 6.12 -5.09 -7.31
CA ASP A 286 6.41 -5.96 -8.45
C ASP A 286 5.10 -6.30 -9.19
N LEU A 287 5.10 -6.15 -10.51
CA LEU A 287 4.05 -6.71 -11.38
C LEU A 287 4.57 -7.95 -12.11
N PRO A 288 3.83 -9.08 -12.11
CA PRO A 288 4.18 -10.22 -12.94
C PRO A 288 4.04 -9.85 -14.41
N THR A 289 4.97 -10.28 -15.27
CA THR A 289 4.92 -10.00 -16.72
C THR A 289 3.63 -10.50 -17.37
N SER A 290 3.03 -11.56 -16.83
CA SER A 290 1.74 -12.10 -17.28
C SER A 290 0.55 -11.18 -17.01
N ALA A 291 0.69 -10.17 -16.14
CA ALA A 291 -0.30 -9.12 -15.94
C ALA A 291 -0.14 -7.94 -16.92
N VAL A 292 0.96 -7.91 -17.68
CA VAL A 292 1.12 -7.00 -18.82
C VAL A 292 0.35 -7.64 -19.98
N VAL A 293 -0.78 -7.05 -20.37
CA VAL A 293 -1.47 -7.49 -21.58
C VAL A 293 -0.61 -7.09 -22.78
N SER A 294 0.05 -8.06 -23.43
CA SER A 294 0.72 -7.86 -24.72
C SER A 294 -0.32 -7.77 -25.84
N GLU A 295 -0.06 -6.85 -26.78
CA GLU A 295 -0.60 -6.71 -28.14
C GLU A 295 -1.88 -7.49 -28.48
N HIS A 296 -2.98 -6.74 -28.67
CA HIS A 296 -4.21 -7.17 -29.36
C HIS A 296 -4.85 -8.50 -28.89
N GLY A 297 -4.98 -8.70 -27.58
CA GLY A 297 -5.86 -9.72 -27.04
C GLY A 297 -7.27 -9.19 -26.84
N ALA A 298 -8.16 -9.40 -27.81
CA ALA A 298 -9.59 -9.30 -27.57
C ALA A 298 -9.95 -10.17 -26.35
N VAL A 299 -10.36 -9.54 -25.25
CA VAL A 299 -11.22 -10.23 -24.28
C VAL A 299 -12.55 -10.40 -25.01
N GLY A 300 -12.62 -11.46 -25.83
CA GLY A 300 -13.88 -11.97 -26.29
C GLY A 300 -14.69 -12.35 -25.06
N ASP A 301 -15.93 -11.93 -25.03
CA ASP A 301 -16.96 -12.21 -24.02
C ASP A 301 -17.31 -13.72 -23.88
N GLU A 302 -16.39 -14.65 -24.21
CA GLU A 302 -16.70 -16.09 -24.31
C GLU A 302 -15.83 -17.05 -23.47
N ASP A 303 -14.84 -16.63 -22.66
CA ASP A 303 -14.08 -17.57 -21.83
C ASP A 303 -14.35 -17.44 -20.32
N HIS A 304 -15.55 -17.86 -19.93
CA HIS A 304 -15.97 -18.08 -18.54
C HIS A 304 -15.53 -19.43 -17.93
N ASP A 305 -14.47 -20.08 -18.44
CA ASP A 305 -14.14 -21.48 -18.06
C ASP A 305 -12.81 -21.66 -17.28
N VAL A 306 -12.37 -20.64 -16.54
CA VAL A 306 -11.17 -20.74 -15.68
C VAL A 306 -11.41 -21.61 -14.42
N THR A 307 -12.67 -21.86 -14.07
CA THR A 307 -13.06 -22.67 -12.90
C THR A 307 -14.07 -23.73 -13.29
N PHE A 308 -13.70 -25.00 -13.08
CA PHE A 308 -14.61 -26.13 -13.29
C PHE A 308 -15.79 -26.08 -12.31
N ASP A 309 -16.98 -25.71 -12.81
CA ASP A 309 -18.20 -25.68 -12.01
C ASP A 309 -18.86 -27.07 -11.93
N ALA A 310 -18.63 -27.75 -10.81
CA ALA A 310 -19.18 -29.08 -10.54
C ALA A 310 -20.70 -29.07 -10.24
N SER A 311 -21.34 -27.90 -10.08
CA SER A 311 -22.78 -27.79 -9.79
C SER A 311 -23.65 -28.04 -11.01
N LYS A 312 -23.09 -27.92 -12.23
CA LYS A 312 -23.80 -28.11 -13.51
C LYS A 312 -24.15 -29.57 -13.86
N TYR A 313 -23.66 -30.53 -13.08
CA TYR A 313 -23.82 -31.97 -13.38
C TYR A 313 -24.58 -32.69 -12.27
N LYS A 314 -25.57 -33.50 -12.66
CA LYS A 314 -26.50 -34.16 -11.72
C LYS A 314 -25.96 -35.47 -11.16
N SER A 315 -25.07 -36.17 -11.87
CA SER A 315 -24.49 -37.44 -11.43
C SER A 315 -22.98 -37.37 -11.18
N ARG A 316 -22.48 -38.20 -10.25
CA ARG A 316 -21.05 -38.30 -9.91
C ARG A 316 -20.20 -38.78 -11.10
N LYS A 317 -20.78 -39.58 -12.00
CA LYS A 317 -20.13 -40.07 -13.21
C LYS A 317 -19.92 -38.95 -14.23
N GLU A 318 -20.95 -38.12 -14.46
CA GLU A 318 -20.84 -36.94 -15.33
C GLU A 318 -19.85 -35.91 -14.82
N LYS A 319 -19.84 -35.64 -13.50
CA LYS A 319 -18.85 -34.75 -12.87
C LYS A 319 -17.42 -35.19 -13.16
N ASN A 320 -17.15 -36.48 -13.00
CA ASN A 320 -15.80 -37.02 -13.20
C ASN A 320 -15.37 -37.03 -14.68
N GLU A 321 -16.29 -37.31 -15.61
CA GLU A 321 -16.00 -37.22 -17.04
C GLU A 321 -15.80 -35.76 -17.50
N ALA A 322 -16.63 -34.84 -17.03
CA ALA A 322 -16.51 -33.43 -17.33
C ALA A 322 -15.22 -32.83 -16.76
N LEU A 323 -14.85 -33.20 -15.53
CA LEU A 323 -13.58 -32.80 -14.91
C LEU A 323 -12.38 -33.35 -15.70
N ARG A 324 -12.48 -34.59 -16.22
CA ARG A 324 -11.44 -35.17 -17.08
C ARG A 324 -11.28 -34.40 -18.38
N ARG A 325 -12.37 -34.01 -19.04
CA ARG A 325 -12.35 -33.20 -20.27
C ARG A 325 -11.80 -31.81 -20.01
N TRP A 326 -12.23 -31.16 -18.92
CA TRP A 326 -11.74 -29.85 -18.51
C TRP A 326 -10.23 -29.88 -18.24
N LYS A 327 -9.75 -30.89 -17.49
CA LYS A 327 -8.31 -31.11 -17.29
C LYS A 327 -7.58 -31.35 -18.61
N ALA A 328 -8.08 -32.22 -19.49
CA ALA A 328 -7.44 -32.48 -20.78
C ALA A 328 -7.31 -31.22 -21.65
N LYS A 329 -8.34 -30.36 -21.68
CA LYS A 329 -8.34 -29.09 -22.42
C LYS A 329 -7.34 -28.07 -21.86
N HIS A 330 -7.09 -28.10 -20.54
CA HIS A 330 -6.20 -27.16 -19.84
C HIS A 330 -4.78 -27.70 -19.57
N THR A 331 -4.52 -28.98 -19.84
CA THR A 331 -3.19 -29.62 -19.65
C THR A 331 -2.41 -29.68 -20.97
N ALA A 332 -3.06 -29.41 -22.12
CA ALA A 332 -2.42 -29.28 -23.42
C ALA A 332 -1.87 -27.86 -23.64
N LYS A 333 -0.88 -27.45 -22.82
CA LYS A 333 0.11 -26.46 -23.24
C LYS A 333 1.44 -27.21 -23.42
N PRO A 334 2.25 -26.91 -24.47
CA PRO A 334 3.54 -27.54 -24.63
C PRO A 334 4.40 -27.27 -23.38
N GLN A 335 5.08 -28.30 -22.87
CA GLN A 335 6.20 -28.12 -21.95
C GLN A 335 7.35 -27.44 -22.71
N GLU A 336 7.26 -26.12 -22.90
CA GLU A 336 8.42 -25.29 -23.18
C GLU A 336 9.06 -24.92 -21.84
N GLU A 337 10.31 -25.34 -21.69
CA GLU A 337 11.34 -24.93 -20.72
C GLU A 337 10.86 -24.22 -19.44
N VAL A 338 10.81 -25.01 -18.36
CA VAL A 338 10.80 -24.52 -16.97
C VAL A 338 12.16 -23.90 -16.66
N GLY A 339 12.37 -22.71 -17.22
CA GLY A 339 13.58 -21.90 -17.14
C GLY A 339 13.37 -20.46 -17.61
N ALA A 340 12.13 -20.07 -17.95
CA ALA A 340 11.81 -18.68 -18.24
C ALA A 340 11.87 -17.86 -16.94
N VAL A 341 12.90 -17.03 -16.82
CA VAL A 341 12.99 -15.95 -15.84
C VAL A 341 11.71 -15.13 -15.97
N VAL A 342 10.80 -15.25 -15.00
CA VAL A 342 9.62 -14.36 -14.92
C VAL A 342 10.16 -12.98 -14.60
N HIS A 343 10.33 -12.14 -15.64
CA HIS A 343 10.80 -10.78 -15.48
C HIS A 343 9.70 -9.93 -14.79
N SER A 344 9.74 -9.84 -13.46
CA SER A 344 8.86 -8.93 -12.73
C SER A 344 9.23 -7.48 -13.04
N LEU A 345 8.25 -6.68 -13.46
CA LEU A 345 8.45 -5.25 -13.66
C LEU A 345 8.37 -4.55 -12.31
N LYS A 346 9.42 -3.80 -11.96
CA LYS A 346 9.47 -2.97 -10.76
C LYS A 346 8.78 -1.64 -11.01
N TRP A 347 7.72 -1.38 -10.27
CA TRP A 347 6.93 -0.15 -10.34
C TRP A 347 6.97 0.61 -9.03
N ARG A 348 6.54 1.87 -9.08
CA ARG A 348 6.31 2.69 -7.90
C ARG A 348 5.02 3.49 -8.03
N VAL A 349 4.31 3.62 -6.92
CA VAL A 349 3.21 4.56 -6.73
C VAL A 349 3.67 5.63 -5.76
N ARG A 350 3.47 6.90 -6.10
CA ARG A 350 3.85 8.01 -5.21
C ARG A 350 2.83 8.18 -4.09
N ILE A 351 3.32 8.62 -2.94
CA ILE A 351 2.50 8.96 -1.78
C ILE A 351 2.42 10.48 -1.70
N THR A 352 1.21 11.01 -1.53
CA THR A 352 0.98 12.45 -1.36
C THR A 352 1.24 12.85 0.08
N ARG A 353 0.61 12.15 1.04
CA ARG A 353 0.71 12.44 2.47
C ARG A 353 0.40 11.25 3.36
N ILE A 354 0.91 11.31 4.59
CA ILE A 354 0.61 10.40 5.69
C ILE A 354 0.21 11.25 6.89
N GLN A 355 -1.01 11.05 7.38
CA GLN A 355 -1.57 11.77 8.53
C GLN A 355 -2.14 10.81 9.57
N ILE A 356 -2.21 11.29 10.82
CA ILE A 356 -2.81 10.57 11.93
C ILE A 356 -4.23 11.07 12.13
N GLU A 357 -5.19 10.16 12.19
CA GLU A 357 -6.60 10.45 12.50
C GLU A 357 -7.14 9.62 13.65
N GLN A 358 -8.25 10.07 14.22
CA GLN A 358 -9.09 9.24 15.09
C GLN A 358 -10.11 8.45 14.29
N ASP A 359 -10.33 7.20 14.67
CA ASP A 359 -11.47 6.43 14.17
C ASP A 359 -12.78 6.84 14.87
N SER A 360 -13.90 6.62 14.19
CA SER A 360 -15.23 6.76 14.79
C SER A 360 -15.66 5.46 15.49
N GLY A 361 -16.73 5.55 16.27
CA GLY A 361 -17.39 4.39 16.87
C GLY A 361 -17.98 3.46 15.82
N MET A 362 -18.47 2.30 16.26
CA MET A 362 -19.21 1.39 15.41
C MET A 362 -20.70 1.49 15.69
N ILE A 363 -21.48 1.59 14.63
CA ILE A 363 -22.93 1.39 14.72
C ILE A 363 -23.17 -0.11 14.71
N ARG A 364 -23.62 -0.67 15.83
CA ARG A 364 -23.91 -2.10 15.96
C ARG A 364 -25.41 -2.34 15.98
N CYS A 365 -25.79 -3.46 15.40
CA CYS A 365 -27.16 -3.95 15.47
C CYS A 365 -27.11 -5.45 15.79
N LEU A 366 -27.85 -5.88 16.79
CA LEU A 366 -27.96 -7.29 17.18
C LEU A 366 -29.06 -8.00 16.37
N ASP A 367 -28.86 -9.29 16.12
CA ASP A 367 -29.80 -10.15 15.41
C ASP A 367 -31.04 -10.48 16.28
N ALA A 368 -32.25 -10.30 15.72
CA ALA A 368 -33.53 -10.61 16.34
C ALA A 368 -33.75 -12.10 16.70
N LYS A 369 -32.93 -13.03 16.23
CA LYS A 369 -33.08 -14.47 16.51
C LYS A 369 -32.65 -14.90 17.92
N LEU A 370 -31.91 -14.08 18.67
CA LEU A 370 -31.36 -14.44 19.98
C LEU A 370 -32.09 -13.73 21.14
N ARG A 371 -33.33 -14.16 21.38
CA ARG A 371 -34.16 -13.70 22.50
C ARG A 371 -33.94 -14.49 23.80
N ARG A 372 -32.74 -15.02 24.05
CA ARG A 372 -32.44 -15.80 25.26
C ARG A 372 -31.04 -15.54 25.82
N SER A 373 -31.04 -14.95 27.01
CA SER A 373 -29.95 -14.85 27.98
C SER A 373 -28.71 -14.02 27.57
N CYS A 374 -28.21 -13.26 28.54
CA CYS A 374 -27.07 -12.33 28.45
C CYS A 374 -25.71 -13.02 28.11
N ALA A 375 -25.71 -14.33 27.82
CA ALA A 375 -24.53 -15.13 27.54
C ALA A 375 -24.29 -15.35 26.03
N ASP A 376 -25.34 -15.37 25.19
CA ASP A 376 -25.20 -15.75 23.78
C ASP A 376 -24.89 -14.55 22.84
N VAL A 377 -24.90 -13.33 23.38
CA VAL A 377 -24.47 -12.09 22.68
C VAL A 377 -22.99 -12.14 22.27
N VAL A 378 -22.21 -13.06 22.84
CA VAL A 378 -20.77 -13.23 22.59
C VAL A 378 -20.50 -13.74 21.15
N ALA A 379 -21.40 -14.51 20.54
CA ALA A 379 -21.13 -15.19 19.27
C ALA A 379 -21.32 -14.32 18.01
N CYS A 380 -22.13 -13.25 18.06
CA CYS A 380 -22.38 -12.37 16.89
C CYS A 380 -21.35 -11.24 16.72
N SER A 381 -20.28 -11.24 17.53
CA SER A 381 -19.25 -10.18 17.58
C SER A 381 -18.26 -10.17 16.41
N LEU A 382 -18.43 -11.05 15.42
CA LEU A 382 -17.38 -11.45 14.46
C LEU A 382 -17.52 -10.92 13.02
N SER A 383 -18.49 -10.05 12.68
CA SER A 383 -18.75 -9.72 11.25
C SER A 383 -18.76 -8.25 10.84
N GLY A 384 -18.40 -7.31 11.72
CA GLY A 384 -18.06 -5.92 11.32
C GLY A 384 -19.10 -5.14 10.50
N LYS A 385 -20.36 -5.58 10.44
CA LYS A 385 -21.44 -4.93 9.69
C LYS A 385 -22.39 -4.19 10.63
N SER A 386 -22.73 -2.94 10.31
CA SER A 386 -23.98 -2.31 10.78
C SER A 386 -25.15 -2.99 10.07
N ILE A 387 -26.08 -3.58 10.81
CA ILE A 387 -27.21 -4.37 10.27
C ILE A 387 -28.52 -3.87 10.89
N HIS A 388 -29.10 -2.79 10.38
CA HIS A 388 -30.27 -2.08 10.93
C HIS A 388 -31.53 -2.93 11.23
N ASP A 389 -31.56 -3.81 12.24
CA ASP A 389 -32.73 -4.66 12.53
C ASP A 389 -32.83 -5.10 14.01
N LEU A 390 -32.78 -4.16 14.96
CA LEU A 390 -32.92 -4.43 16.41
C LEU A 390 -34.26 -3.96 16.99
N GLU A 391 -34.53 -2.69 16.76
CA GLU A 391 -35.80 -2.01 16.99
C GLU A 391 -36.12 -1.33 15.67
N GLU A 392 -37.36 -1.43 15.18
CA GLU A 392 -37.75 -0.85 13.88
C GLU A 392 -37.44 0.66 13.80
N ASP A 393 -37.29 1.33 14.96
CA ASP A 393 -37.14 2.79 15.08
C ASP A 393 -35.83 3.28 15.73
N SER A 394 -34.86 2.41 16.08
CA SER A 394 -33.65 2.85 16.81
C SER A 394 -32.33 2.19 16.40
N THR A 395 -31.22 2.88 16.68
CA THR A 395 -29.85 2.44 16.35
C THR A 395 -28.97 2.46 17.59
N VAL A 396 -28.19 1.41 17.81
CA VAL A 396 -27.29 1.27 18.96
C VAL A 396 -25.85 1.61 18.58
N VAL A 397 -25.18 2.38 19.43
CA VAL A 397 -23.80 2.85 19.21
C VAL A 397 -22.83 2.16 20.17
N ASP A 398 -21.73 1.64 19.62
CA ASP A 398 -20.59 1.10 20.37
C ASP A 398 -19.34 1.97 20.14
N LEU A 399 -18.90 2.64 21.21
CA LEU A 399 -17.79 3.59 21.21
C LEU A 399 -16.45 2.94 21.54
N ASN A 400 -16.36 1.61 21.66
CA ASN A 400 -15.08 0.93 21.88
C ASN A 400 -14.00 1.33 20.85
N ARG A 401 -14.41 1.49 19.58
CA ARG A 401 -13.55 1.87 18.46
C ARG A 401 -13.27 3.38 18.38
N ALA A 402 -14.16 4.21 18.93
CA ALA A 402 -14.05 5.66 18.84
C ALA A 402 -12.76 6.16 19.49
N GLY A 403 -11.96 6.96 18.77
CA GLY A 403 -10.68 7.49 19.24
C GLY A 403 -9.47 6.57 19.03
N THR A 404 -9.65 5.36 18.47
CA THR A 404 -8.53 4.52 18.04
C THR A 404 -7.72 5.24 16.95
N ALA A 405 -6.39 5.10 16.98
CA ALA A 405 -5.50 5.76 16.03
C ALA A 405 -5.56 5.12 14.63
N LEU A 406 -5.63 5.96 13.60
CA LEU A 406 -5.54 5.59 12.20
C LEU A 406 -4.38 6.33 11.53
N LEU A 407 -3.70 5.66 10.61
CA LEU A 407 -2.86 6.28 9.60
C LEU A 407 -3.67 6.38 8.32
N GLU A 408 -3.96 7.59 7.86
CA GLU A 408 -4.46 7.84 6.50
C GLU A 408 -3.26 8.05 5.58
N ILE A 409 -3.07 7.12 4.64
CA ILE A 409 -2.04 7.12 3.61
C ILE A 409 -2.72 7.41 2.28
N VAL A 410 -2.47 8.60 1.74
CA VAL A 410 -3.06 9.05 0.47
C VAL A 410 -2.03 8.92 -0.64
N MET A 411 -2.39 8.18 -1.68
CA MET A 411 -1.53 7.96 -2.84
C MET A 411 -1.86 8.91 -3.99
N GLU A 412 -0.85 9.24 -4.77
CA GLU A 412 -1.03 9.93 -6.05
C GLU A 412 -1.83 9.04 -7.02
N PRO A 413 -2.57 9.64 -7.96
CA PRO A 413 -3.37 8.92 -8.95
C PRO A 413 -2.50 8.33 -10.07
N ASP A 414 -1.49 7.53 -9.70
CA ASP A 414 -0.48 6.94 -10.60
C ASP A 414 -0.90 5.57 -11.16
N LEU A 415 -1.96 4.96 -10.62
CA LEU A 415 -2.40 3.60 -10.98
C LEU A 415 -3.31 3.63 -12.20
N ARG A 416 -3.16 2.63 -13.08
CA ARG A 416 -3.87 2.53 -14.38
C ARG A 416 -4.66 1.24 -14.56
N SER A 417 -4.50 0.27 -13.66
CA SER A 417 -5.25 -0.97 -13.69
C SER A 417 -5.73 -1.41 -12.31
N PRO A 418 -6.84 -2.15 -12.22
CA PRO A 418 -7.25 -2.80 -10.98
C PRO A 418 -6.16 -3.73 -10.42
N VAL A 419 -5.39 -4.38 -11.29
CA VAL A 419 -4.32 -5.30 -10.88
C VAL A 419 -3.20 -4.56 -10.13
N GLU A 420 -2.76 -3.40 -10.64
CA GLU A 420 -1.81 -2.53 -9.95
C GLU A 420 -2.33 -2.09 -8.58
N ALA A 421 -3.58 -1.62 -8.51
CA ALA A 421 -4.20 -1.23 -7.24
C ALA A 421 -4.19 -2.40 -6.24
N GLY A 422 -4.50 -3.61 -6.70
CA GLY A 422 -4.43 -4.82 -5.90
C GLY A 422 -3.02 -5.13 -5.39
N GLN A 423 -1.99 -4.98 -6.22
CA GLN A 423 -0.61 -5.24 -5.81
C GLN A 423 -0.07 -4.18 -4.84
N VAL A 424 -0.39 -2.91 -5.08
CA VAL A 424 -0.05 -1.81 -4.17
C VAL A 424 -0.66 -2.05 -2.79
N MET A 425 -1.94 -2.43 -2.71
CA MET A 425 -2.59 -2.74 -1.43
C MET A 425 -1.94 -3.92 -0.72
N ARG A 426 -1.58 -5.01 -1.43
CA ARG A 426 -0.87 -6.15 -0.83
C ARG A 426 0.50 -5.73 -0.31
N GLN A 427 1.25 -4.97 -1.10
CA GLN A 427 2.57 -4.52 -0.73
C GLN A 427 2.54 -3.59 0.49
N LEU A 428 1.56 -2.68 0.55
CA LEU A 428 1.36 -1.82 1.72
C LEU A 428 0.96 -2.65 2.95
N GLN A 429 0.05 -3.63 2.79
CA GLN A 429 -0.34 -4.55 3.86
C GLN A 429 0.87 -5.32 4.41
N HIS A 430 1.72 -5.86 3.53
CA HIS A 430 2.94 -6.57 3.95
C HIS A 430 3.92 -5.64 4.65
N LEU A 431 4.13 -4.43 4.13
CA LEU A 431 5.00 -3.43 4.74
C LEU A 431 4.53 -3.08 6.16
N LEU A 432 3.26 -2.75 6.35
CA LEU A 432 2.73 -2.35 7.65
C LEU A 432 2.75 -3.48 8.68
N ARG A 433 2.55 -4.74 8.25
CA ARG A 433 2.71 -5.93 9.11
C ARG A 433 4.16 -6.14 9.51
N HIS A 434 5.08 -6.02 8.55
CA HIS A 434 6.51 -6.17 8.79
C HIS A 434 7.06 -5.11 9.75
N LEU A 435 6.51 -3.90 9.72
CA LEU A 435 6.83 -2.83 10.66
C LEU A 435 6.09 -2.95 12.00
N GLU A 436 5.19 -3.95 12.15
CA GLU A 436 4.31 -4.14 13.30
C GLU A 436 3.44 -2.90 13.62
N VAL A 437 3.07 -2.14 12.60
CA VAL A 437 2.25 -0.92 12.73
C VAL A 437 0.76 -1.24 12.63
N CYS A 438 0.38 -2.17 11.74
CA CYS A 438 -1.01 -2.56 11.50
C CYS A 438 -1.07 -4.06 11.16
N ASP A 439 -2.09 -4.76 11.65
CA ASP A 439 -2.33 -6.18 11.32
C ASP A 439 -2.83 -6.38 9.87
N GLY A 440 -3.20 -5.29 9.18
CA GLY A 440 -3.62 -5.27 7.80
C GLY A 440 -4.93 -5.99 7.48
N ASN A 441 -5.75 -6.39 8.46
CA ASN A 441 -6.96 -7.17 8.21
C ASN A 441 -8.12 -6.32 7.65
N MET A 442 -8.45 -6.52 6.37
CA MET A 442 -9.55 -5.79 5.73
C MET A 442 -10.95 -6.30 6.14
N GLU A 443 -11.08 -7.56 6.56
CA GLU A 443 -12.36 -8.15 6.94
C GLU A 443 -12.82 -7.68 8.32
N GLU A 444 -11.87 -7.57 9.25
CA GLU A 444 -12.07 -7.01 10.59
C GLU A 444 -12.10 -5.47 10.59
N GLY A 445 -11.72 -4.86 9.46
CA GLY A 445 -11.78 -3.41 9.26
C GLY A 445 -10.66 -2.62 9.94
N SER A 446 -9.57 -3.27 10.34
CA SER A 446 -8.33 -2.63 10.80
C SER A 446 -7.57 -1.99 9.64
N MET A 447 -7.75 -2.48 8.41
CA MET A 447 -7.30 -1.82 7.19
C MET A 447 -8.48 -1.55 6.26
N ARG A 448 -8.67 -0.30 5.87
CA ARG A 448 -9.75 0.13 4.96
C ARG A 448 -9.15 0.90 3.78
N CYS A 449 -9.80 0.82 2.63
CA CYS A 449 -9.40 1.56 1.45
C CYS A 449 -10.61 2.22 0.82
N ASP A 450 -10.48 3.50 0.52
CA ASP A 450 -11.39 4.23 -0.35
C ASP A 450 -10.75 4.33 -1.74
N LEU A 451 -11.53 4.02 -2.77
CA LEU A 451 -11.06 3.89 -4.14
C LEU A 451 -11.57 5.08 -4.96
N ASN A 452 -10.67 5.82 -5.61
CA ASN A 452 -11.03 6.90 -6.51
C ASN A 452 -10.81 6.45 -7.95
N VAL A 453 -11.85 6.49 -8.79
CA VAL A 453 -11.79 6.06 -10.20
C VAL A 453 -12.19 7.20 -11.12
N SER A 454 -11.40 7.43 -12.16
CA SER A 454 -11.71 8.29 -13.30
C SER A 454 -11.24 7.65 -14.59
N VAL A 455 -11.89 7.96 -15.71
CA VAL A 455 -11.54 7.45 -17.04
C VAL A 455 -11.30 8.60 -18.01
N ARG A 456 -10.50 8.35 -19.06
CA ARG A 456 -10.36 9.28 -20.18
C ARG A 456 -10.31 8.55 -21.53
N PRO A 457 -10.83 9.19 -22.60
CA PRO A 457 -10.73 8.64 -23.94
C PRO A 457 -9.31 8.80 -24.49
N THR A 458 -8.79 7.78 -25.18
CA THR A 458 -7.53 7.89 -25.93
C THR A 458 -7.72 8.48 -27.33
N HIS A 459 -8.97 8.51 -27.83
CA HIS A 459 -9.34 8.83 -29.22
C HIS A 459 -8.70 7.92 -30.28
N LEU A 460 -8.24 6.74 -29.84
CA LEU A 460 -7.64 5.72 -30.70
C LEU A 460 -8.43 4.42 -30.61
N GLY A 461 -8.54 3.73 -31.75
CA GLY A 461 -9.15 2.41 -31.85
C GLY A 461 -8.17 1.28 -31.59
N VAL A 462 -8.68 0.05 -31.63
CA VAL A 462 -7.91 -1.19 -31.37
C VAL A 462 -6.74 -1.39 -32.33
N ASP A 463 -6.78 -0.79 -33.52
CA ASP A 463 -5.73 -0.90 -34.54
C ASP A 463 -4.51 0.00 -34.28
N ALA A 464 -4.55 0.85 -33.26
CA ALA A 464 -3.42 1.70 -32.90
C ALA A 464 -2.29 0.87 -32.27
N ASP A 465 -1.07 1.05 -32.76
CA ASP A 465 0.10 0.42 -32.19
C ASP A 465 0.46 1.00 -30.82
N VAL A 466 1.24 0.24 -30.04
CA VAL A 466 1.62 0.59 -28.66
C VAL A 466 2.38 1.92 -28.60
N GLU A 467 3.21 2.25 -29.59
CA GLU A 467 3.97 3.50 -29.60
C GLU A 467 3.04 4.70 -29.83
N THR A 468 2.12 4.58 -30.78
CA THR A 468 1.10 5.60 -31.06
C THR A 468 0.20 5.83 -29.84
N LEU A 469 -0.25 4.77 -29.17
CA LEU A 469 -1.03 4.87 -27.94
C LEU A 469 -0.24 5.55 -26.82
N HIS A 470 1.02 5.15 -26.61
CA HIS A 470 1.87 5.75 -25.58
C HIS A 470 2.09 7.24 -25.84
N ARG A 471 2.33 7.62 -27.10
CA ARG A 471 2.46 9.02 -27.51
C ARG A 471 1.18 9.79 -27.24
N ALA A 472 0.01 9.27 -27.62
CA ALA A 472 -1.28 9.94 -27.40
C ALA A 472 -1.61 10.16 -25.92
N LEU A 473 -1.13 9.28 -25.03
CA LEU A 473 -1.40 9.35 -23.59
C LEU A 473 -0.38 10.20 -22.82
N THR A 474 0.80 10.44 -23.38
CA THR A 474 1.91 11.16 -22.73
C THR A 474 2.13 12.57 -23.30
N THR A 475 1.50 12.93 -24.42
CA THR A 475 1.57 14.28 -24.97
C THR A 475 0.73 15.27 -24.16
N ALA A 476 1.11 16.55 -24.18
CA ALA A 476 0.37 17.64 -23.55
C ALA A 476 -1.05 17.85 -24.14
N THR A 477 -1.33 17.23 -25.28
CA THR A 477 -2.63 17.26 -25.97
C THR A 477 -3.55 16.11 -25.56
N ALA A 478 -3.13 15.23 -24.64
CA ALA A 478 -3.95 14.15 -24.14
C ALA A 478 -5.20 14.69 -23.44
N SER A 479 -6.34 14.01 -23.60
CA SER A 479 -7.56 14.36 -22.91
C SER A 479 -7.32 14.40 -21.39
N PRO A 480 -7.85 15.41 -20.67
CA PRO A 480 -7.83 15.37 -19.22
C PRO A 480 -8.69 14.21 -18.72
N PHE A 481 -8.38 13.70 -17.53
CA PHE A 481 -9.27 12.78 -16.84
C PHE A 481 -10.57 13.46 -16.46
N GLY A 482 -11.67 12.71 -16.54
CA GLY A 482 -12.99 13.19 -16.09
C GLY A 482 -13.08 13.31 -14.57
N GLU A 483 -14.27 13.67 -14.10
CA GLU A 483 -14.54 13.76 -12.66
C GLU A 483 -14.35 12.42 -11.95
N ARG A 484 -13.84 12.48 -10.72
CA ARG A 484 -13.57 11.28 -9.92
C ARG A 484 -14.81 10.79 -9.18
N VAL A 485 -15.00 9.48 -9.18
CA VAL A 485 -15.98 8.80 -8.33
C VAL A 485 -15.26 8.07 -7.20
N GLU A 486 -15.74 8.29 -5.98
CA GLU A 486 -15.20 7.68 -4.76
C GLU A 486 -16.05 6.46 -4.39
N VAL A 487 -15.47 5.27 -4.45
CA VAL A 487 -16.10 4.01 -4.07
C VAL A 487 -15.64 3.63 -2.66
N LYS A 488 -16.60 3.34 -1.79
CA LYS A 488 -16.39 2.90 -0.41
C LYS A 488 -16.90 1.46 -0.20
N ASN A 489 -16.64 0.92 0.98
CA ASN A 489 -17.16 -0.37 1.46
C ASN A 489 -16.63 -1.59 0.68
N MET A 490 -15.30 -1.68 0.54
CA MET A 490 -14.63 -2.82 -0.08
C MET A 490 -13.83 -3.59 0.97
N ASN A 491 -14.40 -4.69 1.48
CA ASN A 491 -13.82 -5.44 2.60
C ASN A 491 -12.67 -6.40 2.20
N SER A 492 -12.27 -6.43 0.93
CA SER A 492 -11.14 -7.23 0.47
C SER A 492 -10.48 -6.61 -0.76
N ILE A 493 -9.20 -6.93 -0.96
CA ILE A 493 -8.43 -6.50 -2.13
C ILE A 493 -9.10 -6.98 -3.43
N ARG A 494 -9.68 -8.19 -3.42
CA ARG A 494 -10.43 -8.73 -4.57
C ARG A 494 -11.69 -7.90 -4.87
N ASN A 495 -12.42 -7.48 -3.84
CA ASN A 495 -13.60 -6.63 -4.00
C ASN A 495 -13.22 -5.23 -4.50
N MET A 496 -12.12 -4.67 -4.02
CA MET A 496 -11.59 -3.40 -4.51
C MET A 496 -11.23 -3.49 -6.00
N MET A 497 -10.54 -4.55 -6.43
CA MET A 497 -10.23 -4.77 -7.85
C MET A 497 -11.49 -4.85 -8.71
N LYS A 498 -12.49 -5.63 -8.28
CA LYS A 498 -13.79 -5.73 -8.97
C LYS A 498 -14.52 -4.38 -9.02
N ALA A 499 -14.50 -3.64 -7.93
CA ALA A 499 -15.11 -2.32 -7.84
C ALA A 499 -14.46 -1.34 -8.83
N ALA A 500 -13.13 -1.33 -8.94
CA ALA A 500 -12.40 -0.51 -9.90
C ALA A 500 -12.75 -0.87 -11.34
N GLU A 501 -12.81 -2.16 -11.66
CA GLU A 501 -13.17 -2.64 -13.00
C GLU A 501 -14.61 -2.28 -13.37
N PHE A 502 -15.57 -2.55 -12.48
CA PHE A 502 -16.97 -2.24 -12.70
C PHE A 502 -17.20 -0.74 -12.86
N GLU A 503 -16.62 0.07 -11.97
CA GLU A 503 -16.80 1.52 -11.97
C GLU A 503 -16.21 2.15 -13.22
N ALA A 504 -15.03 1.70 -13.67
CA ALA A 504 -14.45 2.17 -14.92
C ALA A 504 -15.33 1.85 -16.14
N LYS A 505 -15.84 0.61 -16.24
CA LYS A 505 -16.76 0.20 -17.32
C LYS A 505 -18.06 1.02 -17.28
N ARG A 506 -18.60 1.28 -16.09
CA ARG A 506 -19.82 2.08 -15.89
C ARG A 506 -19.64 3.53 -16.34
N GLN A 507 -18.51 4.15 -16.00
CA GLN A 507 -18.22 5.52 -16.44
C GLN A 507 -18.10 5.61 -17.96
N ILE A 508 -17.42 4.63 -18.60
CA ILE A 508 -17.32 4.58 -20.06
C ILE A 508 -18.69 4.42 -20.72
N ALA A 509 -19.52 3.50 -20.22
CA ALA A 509 -20.87 3.29 -20.74
C ALA A 509 -21.74 4.54 -20.60
N LEU A 510 -21.67 5.25 -19.46
CA LEU A 510 -22.38 6.49 -19.23
C LEU A 510 -21.97 7.59 -20.24
N ILE A 511 -20.67 7.72 -20.52
CA ILE A 511 -20.15 8.75 -21.43
C ILE A 511 -20.49 8.44 -22.89
N GLU A 512 -20.27 7.20 -23.34
CA GLU A 512 -20.46 6.83 -24.76
C GLU A 512 -21.89 6.46 -25.13
N GLU A 513 -22.58 5.66 -24.30
CA GLU A 513 -23.87 5.06 -24.67
C GLU A 513 -25.04 5.98 -24.30
N GLU A 514 -24.95 6.63 -23.14
CA GLU A 514 -26.01 7.49 -22.61
C GLU A 514 -25.78 8.98 -22.95
N GLY A 515 -24.56 9.35 -23.39
CA GLY A 515 -24.17 10.73 -23.63
C GLY A 515 -24.17 11.59 -22.35
N GLY A 516 -24.04 10.94 -21.18
CA GLY A 516 -24.07 11.58 -19.88
C GLY A 516 -22.69 12.05 -19.41
N GLU A 517 -22.67 12.93 -18.42
CA GLU A 517 -21.44 13.35 -17.74
C GLU A 517 -21.25 12.58 -16.43
N VAL A 518 -20.01 12.20 -16.15
CA VAL A 518 -19.65 11.66 -14.82
C VAL A 518 -19.65 12.83 -13.83
N HIS A 519 -20.51 12.77 -12.83
CA HIS A 519 -20.52 13.72 -11.72
C HIS A 519 -19.75 13.18 -10.52
N ARG A 520 -19.19 14.10 -9.72
CA ARG A 520 -18.53 13.75 -8.47
C ARG A 520 -19.53 13.18 -7.46
N GLU A 521 -19.36 11.92 -7.12
CA GLU A 521 -20.26 11.23 -6.18
C GLU A 521 -19.53 10.20 -5.31
N THR A 522 -20.20 9.77 -4.24
CA THR A 522 -19.74 8.66 -3.41
C THR A 522 -20.66 7.46 -3.65
N ARG A 523 -20.05 6.30 -3.95
CA ARG A 523 -20.74 5.04 -4.22
C ARG A 523 -20.30 3.97 -3.21
N SER A 524 -21.17 3.00 -2.95
CA SER A 524 -20.86 1.80 -2.17
C SER A 524 -20.69 0.62 -3.10
N PHE A 525 -19.75 -0.27 -2.83
CA PHE A 525 -19.63 -1.54 -3.54
C PHE A 525 -20.51 -2.62 -2.89
N ASP A 526 -21.30 -3.33 -3.70
CA ASP A 526 -22.07 -4.50 -3.28
C ASP A 526 -21.33 -5.77 -3.71
N ALA A 527 -20.75 -6.50 -2.74
CA ALA A 527 -19.98 -7.70 -3.02
C ALA A 527 -20.83 -8.87 -3.56
N ALA A 528 -22.14 -8.87 -3.33
CA ALA A 528 -23.04 -9.94 -3.78
C ALA A 528 -23.37 -9.79 -5.27
N THR A 529 -23.66 -8.57 -5.72
CA THR A 529 -23.95 -8.28 -7.14
C THR A 529 -22.69 -7.97 -7.94
N GLY A 530 -21.63 -7.50 -7.30
CA GLY A 530 -20.41 -7.02 -7.95
C GLY A 530 -20.54 -5.61 -8.54
N GLU A 531 -21.56 -4.85 -8.13
CA GLU A 531 -21.90 -3.55 -8.70
C GLU A 531 -21.64 -2.41 -7.70
N THR A 532 -21.43 -1.20 -8.22
CA THR A 532 -21.40 0.03 -7.40
C THR A 532 -22.78 0.66 -7.35
N LYS A 533 -23.27 1.01 -6.15
CA LYS A 533 -24.54 1.70 -5.94
C LYS A 533 -24.30 3.12 -5.44
N ARG A 534 -25.04 4.09 -5.97
CA ARG A 534 -24.96 5.49 -5.55
C ARG A 534 -25.42 5.62 -4.10
N MET A 535 -24.57 6.19 -3.23
CA MET A 535 -24.97 6.51 -1.86
C MET A 535 -25.46 7.95 -1.75
N ARG A 536 -24.67 8.89 -2.27
CA ARG A 536 -24.93 10.33 -2.13
C ARG A 536 -24.36 11.10 -3.33
N SER A 537 -25.09 12.11 -3.79
CA SER A 537 -24.53 13.20 -4.59
C SER A 537 -23.63 14.07 -3.69
N LYS A 538 -22.50 14.55 -4.22
CA LYS A 538 -21.77 15.67 -3.60
C LYS A 538 -22.32 16.97 -4.17
N GLU A 539 -23.59 17.26 -3.88
CA GLU A 539 -24.16 18.60 -4.14
C GLU A 539 -23.50 19.58 -3.16
N GLY A 540 -22.46 20.28 -3.66
CA GLY A 540 -21.55 21.10 -2.85
C GLY A 540 -20.47 20.29 -2.13
N ALA A 541 -19.26 20.85 -2.04
CA ALA A 541 -18.26 20.34 -1.11
C ALA A 541 -18.81 20.58 0.31
N LYS A 542 -19.11 19.51 1.06
CA LYS A 542 -19.48 19.65 2.47
C LYS A 542 -18.35 20.40 3.18
N ASP A 543 -18.66 21.59 3.68
CA ASP A 543 -17.69 22.37 4.45
C ASP A 543 -17.51 21.71 5.83
N TYR A 544 -16.45 20.92 5.95
CA TYR A 544 -16.05 20.28 7.19
C TYR A 544 -15.41 21.26 8.19
N ARG A 545 -15.30 22.56 7.84
CA ARG A 545 -14.84 23.64 8.73
C ARG A 545 -13.55 23.27 9.47
N PHE A 546 -12.52 22.95 8.71
CA PHE A 546 -11.21 22.57 9.24
C PHE A 546 -10.55 23.75 9.96
N PHE A 547 -10.29 23.60 11.25
CA PHE A 547 -9.47 24.55 12.01
C PHE A 547 -8.53 23.81 12.98
N PRO A 548 -7.38 24.42 13.33
CA PRO A 548 -6.44 23.83 14.28
C PRO A 548 -7.08 23.45 15.61
N GLU A 549 -6.75 22.29 16.16
CA GLU A 549 -7.21 21.87 17.49
C GLU A 549 -6.58 22.77 18.57
N PRO A 550 -7.34 23.67 19.24
CA PRO A 550 -6.78 24.57 20.25
C PRO A 550 -6.30 23.86 21.51
N ASP A 551 -6.87 22.70 21.84
CA ASP A 551 -6.56 21.96 23.06
C ASP A 551 -5.25 21.15 22.93
N LEU A 552 -4.69 21.04 21.72
CA LEU A 552 -3.41 20.39 21.44
C LEU A 552 -2.38 21.40 20.93
N PRO A 553 -1.19 21.50 21.55
CA PRO A 553 -0.11 22.27 20.97
C PRO A 553 0.36 21.62 19.64
N PRO A 554 1.04 22.38 18.76
CA PRO A 554 1.68 21.80 17.59
C PRO A 554 2.60 20.64 17.97
N LEU A 555 2.51 19.54 17.23
CA LEU A 555 3.39 18.40 17.39
C LEU A 555 4.75 18.76 16.80
N VAL A 556 5.76 18.89 17.66
CA VAL A 556 7.16 19.10 17.24
C VAL A 556 7.89 17.76 17.35
N VAL A 557 8.36 17.26 16.21
CA VAL A 557 9.12 16.02 16.09
C VAL A 557 10.60 16.38 16.16
N ALA A 558 11.27 15.92 17.21
CA ALA A 558 12.71 16.10 17.37
C ALA A 558 13.48 15.31 16.29
N GLU A 559 14.53 15.89 15.73
CA GLU A 559 15.35 15.26 14.70
C GLU A 559 16.02 13.99 15.24
N GLU A 560 16.41 13.98 16.51
CA GLU A 560 16.99 12.81 17.19
C GLU A 560 16.01 11.63 17.19
N LEU A 561 14.70 11.89 17.31
CA LEU A 561 13.68 10.84 17.26
C LEU A 561 13.55 10.27 15.84
N ILE A 562 13.66 11.10 14.80
CA ILE A 562 13.63 10.65 13.41
C ILE A 562 14.83 9.75 13.13
N GLN A 563 16.02 10.15 13.59
CA GLN A 563 17.25 9.38 13.45
C GLN A 563 17.22 8.07 14.25
N GLU A 564 16.76 8.11 15.50
CA GLU A 564 16.56 6.92 16.34
C GLU A 564 15.62 5.93 15.63
N LEU A 565 14.47 6.42 15.15
CA LEU A 565 13.48 5.58 14.48
C LEU A 565 14.02 5.03 13.17
N GLY A 566 14.70 5.84 12.37
CA GLY A 566 15.34 5.42 11.13
C GLY A 566 16.41 4.35 11.34
N ALA A 567 17.23 4.48 12.39
CA ALA A 567 18.21 3.47 12.78
C ALA A 567 17.57 2.19 13.36
N SER A 568 16.39 2.30 13.98
CA SER A 568 15.64 1.17 14.53
C SER A 568 14.76 0.44 13.51
N LEU A 569 14.64 0.96 12.27
CA LEU A 569 13.82 0.33 11.25
C LEU A 569 14.38 -1.06 10.90
N PRO A 570 13.54 -2.10 10.88
CA PRO A 570 13.97 -3.40 10.38
C PRO A 570 14.31 -3.30 8.89
N GLU A 571 15.11 -4.24 8.39
CA GLU A 571 15.34 -4.38 6.96
C GLU A 571 14.01 -4.48 6.22
N LEU A 572 13.76 -3.56 5.27
CA LEU A 572 12.47 -3.48 4.58
C LEU A 572 12.20 -4.73 3.72
N PRO A 573 10.93 -5.12 3.50
CA PRO A 573 10.57 -6.35 2.79
C PRO A 573 11.26 -6.54 1.43
N ILE A 574 11.38 -5.47 0.65
CA ILE A 574 12.01 -5.51 -0.68
C ILE A 574 13.51 -5.78 -0.57
N ALA A 575 14.20 -5.06 0.33
CA ALA A 575 15.62 -5.25 0.59
C ALA A 575 15.90 -6.65 1.13
N LEU A 576 15.08 -7.11 2.08
CA LEU A 576 15.16 -8.45 2.65
C LEU A 576 14.98 -9.53 1.57
N LYS A 577 13.99 -9.40 0.69
CA LYS A 577 13.78 -10.32 -0.45
C LYS A 577 15.00 -10.38 -1.36
N GLU A 578 15.57 -9.23 -1.73
CA GLU A 578 16.75 -9.14 -2.59
C GLU A 578 17.98 -9.78 -1.92
N ARG A 579 18.19 -9.53 -0.63
CA ARG A 579 19.28 -10.12 0.16
C ARG A 579 19.14 -11.63 0.28
N LEU A 580 17.94 -12.15 0.57
CA LEU A 580 17.68 -13.58 0.67
C LEU A 580 17.95 -14.30 -0.65
N CYS A 581 17.52 -13.73 -1.78
CA CYS A 581 17.85 -14.23 -3.11
C CYS A 581 19.37 -14.27 -3.35
N ALA A 582 20.08 -13.18 -3.03
CA ALA A 582 21.51 -13.06 -3.27
C ALA A 582 22.37 -13.98 -2.37
N THR A 583 21.99 -14.10 -1.10
CA THR A 583 22.79 -14.82 -0.09
C THR A 583 22.57 -16.32 -0.15
N TYR A 584 21.30 -16.76 -0.26
CA TYR A 584 20.91 -18.16 -0.14
C TYR A 584 20.52 -18.79 -1.48
N SER A 585 20.70 -18.08 -2.60
CA SER A 585 20.32 -18.54 -3.95
C SER A 585 18.85 -18.97 -4.06
N LEU A 586 17.97 -18.29 -3.30
CA LEU A 586 16.53 -18.53 -3.35
C LEU A 586 15.91 -17.89 -4.59
N THR A 587 14.80 -18.48 -5.05
CA THR A 587 14.02 -17.90 -6.14
C THR A 587 13.23 -16.68 -5.64
N PRO A 588 12.87 -15.72 -6.51
CA PRO A 588 12.05 -14.57 -6.12
C PRO A 588 10.71 -14.95 -5.49
N TYR A 589 10.14 -16.09 -5.89
CA TYR A 589 8.92 -16.64 -5.31
C TYR A 589 9.15 -17.12 -3.88
N GLU A 590 10.17 -17.96 -3.65
CA GLU A 590 10.49 -18.48 -2.32
C GLU A 590 10.79 -17.36 -1.32
N SER A 591 11.63 -16.40 -1.72
CA SER A 591 11.95 -15.24 -0.88
C SER A 591 10.70 -14.38 -0.62
N SER A 592 9.81 -14.21 -1.61
CA SER A 592 8.57 -13.47 -1.38
C SER A 592 7.67 -14.16 -0.37
N VAL A 593 7.57 -15.49 -0.39
CA VAL A 593 6.73 -16.23 0.57
C VAL A 593 7.30 -16.12 1.99
N LEU A 594 8.62 -16.25 2.16
CA LEU A 594 9.28 -16.09 3.46
C LEU A 594 9.14 -14.68 4.05
N VAL A 595 9.20 -13.64 3.22
CA VAL A 595 9.09 -12.25 3.68
C VAL A 595 7.65 -11.87 4.02
N ASN A 596 6.67 -12.46 3.35
CA ASN A 596 5.26 -12.14 3.58
C ASN A 596 4.69 -12.78 4.85
N GLU A 597 5.27 -13.88 5.32
CA GLU A 597 4.89 -14.53 6.57
C GLU A 597 5.68 -13.96 7.75
N PRO A 598 5.02 -13.35 8.75
CA PRO A 598 5.70 -12.78 9.92
C PRO A 598 6.60 -13.79 10.62
N GLY A 599 7.86 -13.42 10.87
CA GLY A 599 8.84 -14.27 11.56
C GLY A 599 9.46 -15.39 10.70
N ALA A 600 8.92 -15.67 9.52
CA ALA A 600 9.39 -16.80 8.70
C ALA A 600 10.78 -16.61 8.11
N ALA A 601 11.14 -15.38 7.72
CA ALA A 601 12.48 -15.07 7.24
C ALA A 601 13.52 -15.32 8.34
N GLN A 602 13.29 -14.84 9.57
CA GLN A 602 14.18 -15.05 10.71
C GLN A 602 14.29 -16.54 11.07
N TYR A 603 13.15 -17.25 11.05
CA TYR A 603 13.12 -18.69 11.29
C TYR A 603 13.94 -19.47 10.25
N PHE A 604 13.78 -19.13 8.97
CA PHE A 604 14.57 -19.71 7.88
C PHE A 604 16.07 -19.43 8.04
N GLU A 605 16.45 -18.18 8.32
CA GLU A 605 17.84 -17.78 8.48
C GLU A 605 18.51 -18.43 9.70
N ALA A 606 17.77 -18.60 10.81
CA ALA A 606 18.26 -19.32 11.98
C ALA A 606 18.69 -20.75 11.63
N ILE A 607 18.01 -21.40 10.68
CA ILE A 607 18.36 -22.75 10.21
C ILE A 607 19.46 -22.70 9.16
N ALA A 608 19.29 -21.86 8.13
CA ALA A 608 20.14 -21.81 6.95
C ALA A 608 21.51 -21.15 7.19
N SER A 609 21.69 -20.47 8.32
CA SER A 609 22.99 -19.90 8.74
C SER A 609 24.08 -20.95 8.95
N GLN A 610 23.71 -22.20 9.20
CA GLN A 610 24.67 -23.29 9.36
C GLN A 610 25.10 -23.85 7.99
N ALA A 611 26.40 -23.79 7.70
CA ALA A 611 26.96 -24.21 6.41
C ALA A 611 26.75 -25.69 6.07
N SER A 612 26.50 -26.54 7.06
CA SER A 612 26.16 -27.96 6.87
C SER A 612 24.79 -28.17 6.22
N ARG A 613 23.91 -27.16 6.24
CA ARG A 613 22.52 -27.26 5.81
C ARG A 613 22.30 -26.57 4.46
N PRO A 614 22.02 -27.30 3.37
CA PRO A 614 21.77 -26.69 2.07
C PRO A 614 20.54 -25.79 2.11
N SER A 615 20.70 -24.50 1.80
CA SER A 615 19.61 -23.51 1.91
C SER A 615 18.38 -23.86 1.09
N LYS A 616 18.57 -24.51 -0.08
CA LYS A 616 17.46 -25.01 -0.91
C LYS A 616 16.68 -26.14 -0.26
N MET A 617 17.33 -26.97 0.54
CA MET A 617 16.65 -28.01 1.31
C MET A 617 15.84 -27.37 2.44
N VAL A 618 16.46 -26.45 3.19
CA VAL A 618 15.81 -25.74 4.29
C VAL A 618 14.54 -25.01 3.84
N VAL A 619 14.62 -24.23 2.74
CA VAL A 619 13.45 -23.48 2.25
C VAL A 619 12.31 -24.40 1.84
N ASN A 620 12.61 -25.56 1.24
CA ASN A 620 11.58 -26.53 0.86
C ASN A 620 10.86 -27.11 2.07
N TRP A 621 11.59 -27.40 3.15
CA TRP A 621 11.00 -27.89 4.40
C TRP A 621 10.15 -26.83 5.10
N VAL A 622 10.62 -25.58 5.15
CA VAL A 622 9.86 -24.47 5.73
C VAL A 622 8.58 -24.22 4.91
N LEU A 623 8.69 -24.08 3.60
CA LEU A 623 7.56 -23.68 2.74
C LEU A 623 6.53 -24.78 2.47
N ASN A 624 6.96 -26.04 2.33
CA ASN A 624 6.05 -27.12 1.94
C ASN A 624 5.55 -27.94 3.13
N ASP A 625 6.43 -28.22 4.09
CA ASP A 625 6.13 -29.14 5.19
C ASP A 625 5.70 -28.37 6.44
N LEU A 626 6.52 -27.45 6.95
CA LEU A 626 6.20 -26.66 8.16
C LEU A 626 4.95 -25.78 7.95
N PHE A 627 4.91 -24.99 6.87
CA PHE A 627 3.76 -24.15 6.53
C PHE A 627 2.50 -24.99 6.27
N GLY A 628 2.65 -26.22 5.78
CA GLY A 628 1.55 -27.17 5.64
C GLY A 628 0.86 -27.46 6.98
N HIS A 629 1.65 -27.74 8.02
CA HIS A 629 1.16 -28.00 9.37
C HIS A 629 0.58 -26.75 10.05
N LEU A 630 1.27 -25.61 9.92
CA LEU A 630 0.79 -24.31 10.45
C LEU A 630 -0.58 -23.95 9.87
N LYS A 631 -0.75 -24.07 8.55
CA LYS A 631 -2.02 -23.81 7.88
C LYS A 631 -3.13 -24.75 8.33
N ALA A 632 -2.81 -26.01 8.63
CA ALA A 632 -3.80 -26.98 9.13
C ALA A 632 -4.35 -26.60 10.52
N MET A 633 -3.53 -25.95 11.35
CA MET A 633 -3.94 -25.43 12.66
C MET A 633 -4.40 -23.96 12.63
N ASN A 634 -4.37 -23.31 11.47
CA ASN A 634 -4.61 -21.88 11.32
C ASN A 634 -3.69 -21.04 12.24
N GLY A 635 -2.43 -21.50 12.40
CA GLY A 635 -1.38 -20.85 13.19
C GLY A 635 -0.32 -20.19 12.32
N ASP A 636 0.58 -19.48 12.99
CA ASP A 636 1.71 -18.71 12.43
C ASP A 636 3.06 -19.19 12.99
N ILE A 637 4.16 -18.59 12.56
CA ILE A 637 5.49 -18.97 13.05
C ILE A 637 5.65 -18.72 14.56
N ALA A 638 5.00 -17.68 15.10
CA ALA A 638 5.06 -17.36 16.52
C ALA A 638 4.37 -18.42 17.40
N SER A 639 3.32 -19.06 16.89
CA SER A 639 2.60 -20.16 17.54
C SER A 639 3.13 -21.55 17.16
N CYS A 640 4.22 -21.61 16.41
CA CYS A 640 4.79 -22.87 15.95
C CYS A 640 5.34 -23.70 17.13
N PRO A 641 4.92 -24.95 17.32
CA PRO A 641 5.45 -25.81 18.38
C PRO A 641 6.87 -26.30 18.10
N VAL A 642 7.39 -26.16 16.88
CA VAL A 642 8.72 -26.62 16.48
C VAL A 642 9.66 -25.44 16.28
N ASP A 643 10.69 -25.35 17.13
CA ASP A 643 11.66 -24.26 17.06
C ASP A 643 12.65 -24.47 15.90
N ALA A 644 13.30 -23.38 15.46
CA ALA A 644 14.24 -23.41 14.35
C ALA A 644 15.41 -24.39 14.60
N GLU A 645 15.89 -24.49 15.84
CA GLU A 645 16.94 -25.45 16.22
C GLU A 645 16.49 -26.90 16.07
N GLU A 646 15.23 -27.20 16.42
CA GLU A 646 14.67 -28.55 16.34
C GLU A 646 14.48 -28.98 14.89
N LEU A 647 13.93 -28.10 14.04
CA LEU A 647 13.82 -28.38 12.60
C LEU A 647 15.20 -28.47 11.94
N GLY A 648 16.15 -27.64 12.37
CA GLY A 648 17.54 -27.71 11.93
C GLY A 648 18.19 -29.06 12.26
N ALA A 649 18.01 -29.56 13.48
CA ALA A 649 18.52 -30.87 13.90
C ALA A 649 17.87 -32.02 13.10
N LEU A 650 16.59 -31.91 12.75
CA LEU A 650 15.93 -32.87 11.86
C LEU A 650 16.56 -32.86 10.46
N ILE A 651 16.88 -31.68 9.93
CA ILE A 651 17.55 -31.54 8.63
C ILE A 651 18.97 -32.12 8.67
N ASP A 652 19.70 -31.95 9.78
CA ASP A 652 21.02 -32.56 9.95
C ASP A 652 20.97 -34.09 9.83
N LEU A 653 19.92 -34.74 10.39
CA LEU A 653 19.69 -36.19 10.25
C LEU A 653 19.33 -36.65 8.83
N ILE A 654 18.91 -35.72 7.97
CA ILE A 654 18.68 -36.01 6.54
C ILE A 654 19.99 -35.87 5.79
N VAL A 655 20.77 -34.83 6.09
CA VAL A 655 22.05 -34.54 5.43
C VAL A 655 23.09 -35.62 5.76
N ASP A 656 23.11 -36.14 6.99
CA ASP A 656 24.01 -37.21 7.42
C ASP A 656 23.57 -38.62 6.93
N GLY A 657 22.37 -38.74 6.35
CA GLY A 657 21.80 -39.99 5.84
C GLY A 657 21.23 -40.92 6.92
N THR A 658 21.08 -40.46 8.17
CA THR A 658 20.51 -41.22 9.29
C THR A 658 19.03 -41.54 9.05
N ILE A 659 18.27 -40.60 8.49
CA ILE A 659 16.85 -40.80 8.15
C ILE A 659 16.56 -40.45 6.69
N SER A 660 15.47 -40.99 6.14
CA SER A 660 15.03 -40.63 4.78
C SER A 660 14.12 -39.41 4.84
N GLY A 661 14.05 -38.63 3.76
CA GLY A 661 13.14 -37.47 3.71
C GLY A 661 11.66 -37.84 3.93
N LYS A 662 11.27 -39.09 3.69
CA LYS A 662 9.92 -39.59 4.01
C LYS A 662 9.75 -39.75 5.52
N ILE A 663 10.68 -40.43 6.17
CA ILE A 663 10.69 -40.63 7.63
C ILE A 663 10.77 -39.27 8.34
N ALA A 664 11.54 -38.33 7.81
CA ALA A 664 11.62 -36.99 8.36
C ALA A 664 10.27 -36.25 8.40
N LYS A 665 9.35 -36.50 7.44
CA LYS A 665 8.00 -35.94 7.48
C LYS A 665 7.19 -36.53 8.63
N ASP A 666 7.30 -37.85 8.83
CA ASP A 666 6.64 -38.54 9.94
C ASP A 666 7.21 -38.07 11.30
N VAL A 667 8.52 -37.82 11.38
CA VAL A 667 9.17 -37.25 12.57
C VAL A 667 8.71 -35.80 12.81
N LEU A 668 8.62 -34.98 11.77
CA LEU A 668 8.12 -33.60 11.88
C LEU A 668 6.68 -33.58 12.38
N GLU A 669 5.82 -34.47 11.90
CA GLU A 669 4.44 -34.61 12.36
C GLU A 669 4.38 -34.95 13.85
N LEU A 670 5.22 -35.89 14.33
CA LEU A 670 5.36 -36.19 15.76
C LEU A 670 5.87 -34.99 16.56
N MET A 671 6.88 -34.29 16.06
CA MET A 671 7.42 -33.09 16.70
C MET A 671 6.36 -31.99 16.83
N PHE A 672 5.47 -31.90 15.85
CA PHE A 672 4.47 -30.85 15.79
C PHE A 672 3.25 -31.15 16.68
N TYR A 673 2.76 -32.40 16.71
CA TYR A 673 1.51 -32.74 17.41
C TYR A 673 1.68 -33.53 18.71
N GLU A 674 2.74 -34.32 18.85
CA GLU A 674 2.88 -35.33 19.92
C GLU A 674 4.10 -35.10 20.83
N ASN A 675 4.95 -34.10 20.56
CA ASN A 675 6.20 -33.85 21.28
C ASN A 675 6.08 -32.76 22.37
N ALA A 676 5.14 -32.95 23.31
CA ALA A 676 4.97 -32.02 24.43
C ALA A 676 6.23 -31.92 25.32
N ASP A 677 7.05 -32.97 25.37
CA ASP A 677 8.28 -33.05 26.18
C ASP A 677 9.51 -32.43 25.49
N LYS A 678 9.37 -31.84 24.29
CA LYS A 678 10.47 -31.22 23.53
C LYS A 678 11.69 -32.15 23.36
N LYS A 679 11.42 -33.43 23.06
CA LYS A 679 12.47 -34.41 22.75
C LYS A 679 13.15 -34.04 21.43
N THR A 680 14.45 -34.30 21.34
CA THR A 680 15.21 -34.04 20.11
C THR A 680 14.78 -35.00 18.99
N PRO A 681 14.93 -34.60 17.71
CA PRO A 681 14.59 -35.46 16.57
C PRO A 681 15.32 -36.82 16.61
N LEU A 682 16.56 -36.85 17.09
CA LEU A 682 17.35 -38.08 17.19
C LEU A 682 16.72 -39.07 18.18
N VAL A 683 16.25 -38.59 19.34
CA VAL A 683 15.60 -39.44 20.35
C VAL A 683 14.29 -40.02 19.80
N LEU A 684 13.50 -39.22 19.10
CA LEU A 684 12.25 -39.70 18.47
C LEU A 684 12.51 -40.79 17.42
N VAL A 685 13.58 -40.63 16.63
CA VAL A 685 14.02 -41.62 15.64
C VAL A 685 14.50 -42.91 16.30
N GLU A 686 15.21 -42.82 17.43
CA GLU A 686 15.69 -43.98 18.20
C GLU A 686 14.56 -44.73 18.89
N GLU A 687 13.60 -44.04 19.53
CA GLU A 687 12.45 -44.65 20.19
C GLU A 687 11.54 -45.42 19.22
N LYS A 688 11.47 -44.98 17.96
CA LYS A 688 10.64 -45.59 16.91
C LYS A 688 11.41 -46.56 15.99
N ASP A 689 12.71 -46.76 16.21
CA ASP A 689 13.60 -47.59 15.37
C ASP A 689 13.57 -47.20 13.88
N TRP A 690 13.64 -45.89 13.62
CA TRP A 690 13.49 -45.30 12.29
C TRP A 690 14.80 -44.98 11.58
N LYS A 691 15.95 -45.40 12.12
CA LYS A 691 17.25 -45.24 11.45
C LYS A 691 17.27 -45.96 10.11
N GLN A 692 17.89 -45.35 9.10
CA GLN A 692 18.05 -45.97 7.79
C GLN A 692 18.97 -47.19 7.86
N ILE A 693 18.58 -48.25 7.17
CA ILE A 693 19.40 -49.44 6.96
C ILE A 693 20.39 -49.13 5.83
N GLN A 694 21.67 -49.02 6.16
CA GLN A 694 22.76 -48.80 5.22
C GLN A 694 23.60 -50.06 4.95
N ASP A 695 23.40 -51.16 5.70
CA ASP A 695 24.14 -52.41 5.51
C ASP A 695 23.74 -53.09 4.18
N ALA A 696 24.71 -53.19 3.27
CA ALA A 696 24.52 -53.77 1.95
C ALA A 696 24.09 -55.26 1.99
N GLU A 697 24.51 -56.02 3.01
CA GLU A 697 24.12 -57.43 3.13
C GLU A 697 22.66 -57.58 3.58
N GLU A 698 22.22 -56.73 4.51
CA GLU A 698 20.82 -56.69 4.95
C GLU A 698 19.90 -56.26 3.79
N ILE A 699 20.30 -55.26 3.02
CA ILE A 699 19.57 -54.81 1.83
C ILE A 699 19.52 -55.92 0.78
N ARG A 700 20.63 -56.65 0.54
CA ARG A 700 20.64 -57.81 -0.37
C ARG A 700 19.67 -58.90 0.08
N ALA A 701 19.60 -59.21 1.37
CA ALA A 701 18.67 -60.20 1.90
C ALA A 701 17.20 -59.79 1.67
N LEU A 702 16.87 -58.52 1.95
CA LEU A 702 15.55 -57.95 1.69
C LEU A 702 15.20 -57.95 0.20
N CYS A 703 16.16 -57.58 -0.63
CA CYS A 703 16.03 -57.61 -2.08
C CYS A 703 15.84 -59.04 -2.58
N ARG A 704 16.50 -60.08 -2.06
CA ARG A 704 16.33 -61.46 -2.58
C ARG A 704 14.93 -62.05 -2.36
N ALA A 705 14.19 -61.58 -1.37
CA ALA A 705 12.88 -62.11 -1.03
C ALA A 705 11.73 -61.67 -1.98
N LYS A 706 12.00 -61.42 -3.28
CA LYS A 706 11.03 -60.93 -4.29
C LYS A 706 10.03 -62.00 -4.72
N ALA A 707 8.87 -61.58 -5.23
CA ALA A 707 7.88 -62.49 -5.80
C ALA A 707 8.31 -63.02 -7.19
N LYS A 708 8.67 -64.32 -7.27
CA LYS A 708 9.16 -65.00 -8.49
C LYS A 708 8.29 -64.77 -9.75
N LYS A 709 6.97 -64.66 -9.58
CA LYS A 709 5.99 -64.59 -10.67
C LYS A 709 6.14 -63.36 -11.59
N ASN A 710 6.73 -62.26 -11.12
CA ASN A 710 6.84 -61.02 -11.89
C ASN A 710 8.20 -60.83 -12.57
N LEU A 711 9.19 -61.70 -12.29
CA LEU A 711 10.54 -61.63 -12.86
C LEU A 711 10.56 -61.93 -14.36
N GLU A 712 9.83 -62.97 -14.79
CA GLU A 712 9.75 -63.35 -16.21
C GLU A 712 9.17 -62.23 -17.08
N ALA A 713 8.17 -61.49 -16.56
CA ALA A 713 7.56 -60.38 -17.26
C ALA A 713 8.50 -59.16 -17.40
N TYR A 714 9.36 -58.94 -16.40
CA TYR A 714 10.38 -57.89 -16.43
C TYR A 714 11.45 -58.20 -17.49
N TRP A 715 11.97 -59.43 -17.52
CA TRP A 715 12.96 -59.84 -18.53
C TRP A 715 12.41 -59.92 -19.95
N LYS A 716 11.10 -60.13 -20.12
CA LYS A 716 10.39 -60.02 -21.42
C LYS A 716 10.17 -58.57 -21.90
N GLY A 717 10.69 -57.56 -21.19
CA GLY A 717 10.74 -56.17 -21.66
C GLY A 717 9.83 -55.18 -20.93
N LYS A 718 9.07 -55.59 -19.89
CA LYS A 718 8.28 -54.65 -19.06
C LYS A 718 9.14 -54.01 -17.98
N THR A 719 10.02 -53.09 -18.37
CA THR A 719 10.96 -52.38 -17.48
C THR A 719 10.28 -51.58 -16.35
N GLN A 720 9.02 -51.20 -16.49
CA GLN A 720 8.22 -50.53 -15.45
C GLN A 720 8.03 -51.39 -14.17
N LEU A 721 8.24 -52.72 -14.24
CA LEU A 721 8.18 -53.60 -13.07
C LEU A 721 9.36 -53.40 -12.11
N PHE A 722 10.42 -52.69 -12.50
CA PHE A 722 11.52 -52.34 -11.60
C PHE A 722 11.01 -51.54 -10.38
N GLY A 723 10.18 -50.53 -10.62
CA GLY A 723 9.56 -49.73 -9.55
C GLY A 723 8.66 -50.57 -8.63
N PHE A 724 8.04 -51.63 -9.16
CA PHE A 724 7.25 -52.57 -8.35
C PHE A 724 8.13 -53.36 -7.37
N PHE A 725 9.30 -53.84 -7.80
CA PHE A 725 10.22 -54.58 -6.92
C PHE A 725 10.79 -53.69 -5.81
N ILE A 726 11.19 -52.47 -6.16
CA ILE A 726 11.64 -51.47 -5.18
C ILE A 726 10.51 -51.13 -4.21
N GLY A 727 9.29 -50.94 -4.71
CA GLY A 727 8.11 -50.71 -3.87
C GLY A 727 7.83 -51.85 -2.86
N GLN A 728 8.09 -53.10 -3.23
CA GLN A 728 7.95 -54.23 -2.29
C GLN A 728 9.04 -54.24 -1.22
N VAL A 729 10.29 -53.93 -1.58
CA VAL A 729 11.39 -53.80 -0.61
C VAL A 729 11.07 -52.67 0.37
N MET A 730 10.70 -51.50 -0.15
CA MET A 730 10.29 -50.33 0.64
C MET A 730 9.12 -50.64 1.58
N LYS A 731 8.13 -51.41 1.12
CA LYS A 731 6.97 -51.79 1.95
C LYS A 731 7.36 -52.72 3.11
N ARG A 732 8.33 -53.61 2.91
CA ARG A 732 8.77 -54.56 3.95
C ARG A 732 9.67 -53.93 5.00
N CYS A 733 10.50 -52.98 4.60
CA CYS A 733 11.38 -52.27 5.52
C CYS A 733 10.73 -51.02 6.15
N GLY A 734 9.46 -50.72 5.84
CA GLY A 734 8.78 -49.51 6.31
C GLY A 734 9.34 -48.21 5.70
N GLY A 735 10.06 -48.29 4.58
CA GLY A 735 10.72 -47.14 3.95
C GLY A 735 12.09 -46.77 4.56
N ARG A 736 12.69 -47.66 5.36
CA ARG A 736 13.97 -47.44 6.04
C ARG A 736 15.21 -47.71 5.17
N VAL A 737 15.06 -48.23 3.96
CA VAL A 737 16.22 -48.55 3.11
C VAL A 737 16.62 -47.35 2.26
N HIS A 738 17.92 -47.08 2.15
CA HIS A 738 18.44 -46.02 1.28
C HIS A 738 18.07 -46.27 -0.20
N PRO A 739 17.31 -45.38 -0.87
CA PRO A 739 16.75 -45.64 -2.19
C PRO A 739 17.79 -45.93 -3.28
N GLU A 740 18.91 -45.21 -3.30
CA GLU A 740 19.95 -45.38 -4.33
C GLU A 740 20.69 -46.72 -4.18
N LEU A 741 21.02 -47.11 -2.95
CA LEU A 741 21.63 -48.40 -2.63
C LEU A 741 20.66 -49.55 -2.94
N ALA A 742 19.38 -49.40 -2.59
CA ALA A 742 18.35 -50.38 -2.96
C ALA A 742 18.24 -50.53 -4.49
N ASN A 743 18.24 -49.43 -5.23
CA ASN A 743 18.16 -49.45 -6.69
C ASN A 743 19.39 -50.13 -7.30
N ALA A 744 20.60 -49.77 -6.86
CA ALA A 744 21.84 -50.36 -7.34
C ALA A 744 21.90 -51.87 -7.06
N ILE A 745 21.65 -52.28 -5.81
CA ILE A 745 21.68 -53.70 -5.39
C ILE A 745 20.56 -54.49 -6.09
N MET A 746 19.36 -53.91 -6.23
CA MET A 746 18.26 -54.54 -6.96
C MET A 746 18.63 -54.77 -8.44
N GLN A 747 19.25 -53.78 -9.07
CA GLN A 747 19.71 -53.86 -10.46
C GLN A 747 20.79 -54.93 -10.62
N GLU A 748 21.81 -54.94 -9.74
CA GLU A 748 22.85 -55.97 -9.72
C GLU A 748 22.27 -57.38 -9.60
N ILE A 749 21.31 -57.59 -8.69
CA ILE A 749 20.66 -58.90 -8.51
C ILE A 749 19.88 -59.30 -9.77
N LEU A 750 19.12 -58.38 -10.36
CA LEU A 750 18.32 -58.66 -11.56
C LEU A 750 19.19 -58.94 -12.80
N ASP A 751 20.35 -58.29 -12.91
CA ASP A 751 21.30 -58.49 -14.00
C ASP A 751 22.12 -59.77 -13.82
N ALA A 752 22.45 -60.15 -12.59
CA ALA A 752 23.10 -61.42 -12.27
C ALA A 752 22.17 -62.62 -12.55
N GLU A 753 20.89 -62.53 -12.17
CA GLU A 753 19.89 -63.57 -12.42
C GLU A 753 19.47 -63.68 -13.89
N LYS A 754 19.69 -62.64 -14.72
CA LYS A 754 19.49 -62.71 -16.19
C LYS A 754 20.61 -63.47 -16.91
N LYS A 755 21.81 -63.52 -16.31
CA LYS A 755 22.98 -64.23 -16.86
C LYS A 755 23.00 -65.71 -16.49
N GLN A 756 22.23 -66.13 -15.49
CA GLN A 756 21.91 -67.52 -15.19
C GLN A 756 20.69 -67.97 -15.99
#